data_AF-A0A1S1HE72-F1
#
_entry.id   AF-A0A1S1HE72-F1
#
_cell.length_a   1.000
_cell.length_b   1.000
_cell.length_c   1.000
_cell.angle_alpha   90.00
_cell.angle_beta   90.00
_cell.angle_gamma   90.00
#
_symmetry.space_group_name_H-M   'P 1'
#
loop_
_entity.id
_entity.type
_entity.pdbx_description
1 polymer ?
#
loop_
_entity_poly.entity_id
_entity_poly.type
_entity_poly.pdbx_seq_one_letter_code
_entity_poly.pdbx_strand_id
1 'polypeptide(L)'
;MLTHISVRGAREHNLKGVDVDIPRETLTVITGLSGSGKSSLAFDTIYAEGQRRYVESLSAYARQFLELMQKPDVDHIEGLSPAISIEQKTTSRNPRSTVATVTEIYDYMRLLWARVGVPYSPATGLPISAQTVSQMVDRVLQLPEGTRFYLLAPVVRGRKGEYRKELAEWQKQGFTRVRIDGEFYEIEDAPALDKKYKHDIEVVVDRLVVREGMETRLAQSFETALKLAEGLAYVDLADGVVPGREAEDAGGQMKGAGVPANRITFSEKFACPVSGFTIAEIEPRLFSFNAPQGACPACDGLGEKLYFDPQLVVPNENLSLKQGAVVPWAKSNPPSPYYMQVLASLAAHFGFRLDTPWNQLTDEQREAILNGTGRTPIVLTFIDGKKSYQVTKPFEGVIGNLNRRMLATESAWMREELAKYQSAAPCEVCHGARLKPEALAVKIAGEDISQSTRRAVGPALAFFRDMPNHLNAQQNAIAERILKEIVERLGFLDNVGLDYLNLDRTSGTLSGGESQRIRLASQIGSGLSGVLYVLDEPSIGLHQRDNDRLLITLRRLRDLGNTVIVVEHDEDAIRTADHVIDMGPGAGVHGGAIVAQGSLADILATEGSLTGDYLSGRRAVDVPKKRRKGNGRKLTVRGARANNLKDVTASIPLGTFTCITGVSGSGKSTFTIDTLYATAARVLNGARMLAGHHEKIEGLQHLDKVIDIDQSPIGRTPRSNPATYTGAFTNIRDWFAGLPEAQARGYKPGRFSFNVKGGRCEACQGDGVLKIEMHFLPDVYVTCDVCHGKRYNRETLEVTFKGKSIADVLDMTVEDAVEFFKAVPPIRDKMAMLAEVGLGYVKVGQQATTLSGGEAQRVKLAKELSRRATGNTLYILDEPTTGLHFEDVRKLLEVLHALVEQGNSVVVIEHNLEVIKTADWIIDLGPEGGDKGGEIVAAGTPEQVAKEPRSYTGRYLAPLLGLQPAGEQVAAE
;
A
#
# COMPACT_ATOMS: atom_id res chain seq x y z
N MET A 1 -24.53 -36.51 7.30
CA MET A 1 -23.97 -35.23 6.83
C MET A 1 -23.26 -35.51 5.51
N LEU A 2 -23.34 -34.61 4.54
CA LEU A 2 -22.55 -34.73 3.30
C LEU A 2 -21.06 -34.69 3.67
N THR A 3 -20.27 -35.67 3.24
CA THR A 3 -18.84 -35.80 3.56
C THR A 3 -17.94 -35.14 2.51
N HIS A 4 -18.49 -34.81 1.34
CA HIS A 4 -17.75 -34.24 0.21
C HIS A 4 -18.52 -33.06 -0.39
N ILE A 5 -17.80 -32.19 -1.10
CA ILE A 5 -18.33 -31.22 -2.06
C ILE A 5 -18.27 -31.91 -3.42
N SER A 6 -19.43 -32.14 -4.04
CA SER A 6 -19.55 -32.85 -5.31
C SER A 6 -19.85 -31.84 -6.41
N VAL A 7 -18.95 -31.74 -7.39
CA VAL A 7 -19.08 -30.90 -8.58
C VAL A 7 -19.26 -31.83 -9.77
N ARG A 8 -20.31 -31.60 -10.57
CA ARG A 8 -20.61 -32.39 -11.76
C ARG A 8 -20.77 -31.51 -13.00
N GLY A 9 -20.10 -31.91 -14.08
CA GLY A 9 -20.21 -31.28 -15.40
C GLY A 9 -19.73 -29.84 -15.45
N ALA A 10 -18.68 -29.47 -14.74
CA ALA A 10 -18.15 -28.10 -14.78
C ALA A 10 -17.52 -27.79 -16.16
N ARG A 11 -17.95 -26.70 -16.79
CA ARG A 11 -17.58 -26.28 -18.15
C ARG A 11 -17.15 -24.81 -18.24
N GLU A 12 -16.97 -24.15 -17.10
CA GLU A 12 -16.51 -22.77 -17.08
C GLU A 12 -15.16 -22.64 -17.81
N HIS A 13 -15.08 -21.64 -18.71
CA HIS A 13 -13.92 -21.40 -19.58
C HIS A 13 -13.48 -22.59 -20.44
N ASN A 14 -12.43 -23.30 -20.04
CA ASN A 14 -11.84 -24.41 -20.80
C ASN A 14 -12.10 -25.79 -20.16
N LEU A 15 -12.87 -25.86 -19.06
CA LEU A 15 -13.20 -27.10 -18.40
C LEU A 15 -14.04 -28.01 -19.31
N LYS A 16 -13.71 -29.30 -19.34
CA LYS A 16 -14.27 -30.29 -20.27
C LYS A 16 -15.38 -31.14 -19.62
N GLY A 17 -16.32 -30.49 -18.93
CA GLY A 17 -17.37 -31.20 -18.19
C GLY A 17 -16.80 -31.98 -17.00
N VAL A 18 -15.99 -31.31 -16.19
CA VAL A 18 -15.22 -31.92 -15.09
C VAL A 18 -16.15 -32.35 -13.95
N ASP A 19 -15.98 -33.59 -13.52
CA ASP A 19 -16.59 -34.16 -12.32
C ASP A 19 -15.52 -34.32 -11.23
N VAL A 20 -15.76 -33.81 -10.03
CA VAL A 20 -14.81 -33.92 -8.90
C VAL A 20 -15.53 -34.01 -7.57
N ASP A 21 -15.01 -34.83 -6.66
CA ASP A 21 -15.47 -34.96 -5.28
C ASP A 21 -14.36 -34.50 -4.34
N ILE A 22 -14.59 -33.37 -3.65
CA ILE A 22 -13.62 -32.75 -2.75
C ILE A 22 -13.99 -33.11 -1.31
N PRO A 23 -13.12 -33.81 -0.54
CA PRO A 23 -13.40 -34.14 0.85
C PRO A 23 -13.59 -32.89 1.72
N ARG A 24 -14.63 -32.86 2.54
CA ARG A 24 -14.86 -31.74 3.48
C ARG A 24 -13.88 -31.81 4.65
N GLU A 25 -13.63 -30.65 5.26
CA GLU A 25 -12.74 -30.50 6.43
C GLU A 25 -11.29 -30.93 6.13
N THR A 26 -10.89 -30.83 4.86
CA THR A 26 -9.53 -31.12 4.40
C THR A 26 -8.86 -29.88 3.83
N LEU A 27 -7.53 -29.94 3.78
CA LEU A 27 -6.68 -29.06 2.97
C LEU A 27 -6.50 -29.73 1.60
N THR A 28 -7.25 -29.26 0.60
CA THR A 28 -7.17 -29.71 -0.78
C THR A 28 -6.31 -28.75 -1.61
N VAL A 29 -5.32 -29.27 -2.34
CA VAL A 29 -4.50 -28.49 -3.27
C VAL A 29 -4.87 -28.81 -4.72
N ILE A 30 -5.16 -27.77 -5.51
CA ILE A 30 -5.36 -27.85 -6.96
C ILE A 30 -4.08 -27.36 -7.64
N THR A 31 -3.43 -28.22 -8.41
CA THR A 31 -2.16 -27.95 -9.10
C THR A 31 -2.24 -28.26 -10.59
N GLY A 32 -1.15 -28.03 -11.32
CA GLY A 32 -1.04 -28.24 -12.78
C GLY A 32 -0.62 -26.99 -13.56
N LEU A 33 -0.47 -27.09 -14.88
CA LEU A 33 0.12 -26.02 -15.73
C LEU A 33 -0.62 -24.67 -15.66
N SER A 34 0.10 -23.58 -15.94
CA SER A 34 -0.52 -22.25 -16.13
C SER A 34 -1.56 -22.34 -17.26
N GLY A 35 -2.80 -21.92 -16.99
CA GLY A 35 -3.91 -22.06 -17.94
C GLY A 35 -4.55 -23.45 -18.05
N SER A 36 -4.24 -24.41 -17.16
CA SER A 36 -4.85 -25.76 -17.18
C SER A 36 -6.32 -25.82 -16.74
N GLY A 37 -6.86 -24.74 -16.17
CA GLY A 37 -8.25 -24.66 -15.67
C GLY A 37 -8.38 -24.66 -14.14
N LYS A 38 -7.28 -24.54 -13.38
CA LYS A 38 -7.28 -24.52 -11.90
C LYS A 38 -8.20 -23.44 -11.33
N SER A 39 -7.98 -22.19 -11.74
CA SER A 39 -8.77 -21.04 -11.26
C SER A 39 -10.22 -21.12 -11.75
N SER A 40 -10.45 -21.66 -12.95
CA SER A 40 -11.79 -21.89 -13.49
C SER A 40 -12.60 -22.86 -12.63
N LEU A 41 -11.95 -23.92 -12.11
CA LEU A 41 -12.59 -24.84 -11.19
C LEU A 41 -12.74 -24.24 -9.78
N ALA A 42 -11.66 -23.70 -9.21
CA ALA A 42 -11.63 -23.23 -7.83
C ALA A 42 -12.45 -21.95 -7.61
N PHE A 43 -12.19 -20.91 -8.42
CA PHE A 43 -12.74 -19.58 -8.25
C PHE A 43 -14.02 -19.36 -9.06
N ASP A 44 -13.94 -19.58 -10.38
CA ASP A 44 -15.04 -19.22 -11.29
C ASP A 44 -16.22 -20.21 -11.21
N THR A 45 -15.98 -21.42 -10.70
CA THR A 45 -17.03 -22.43 -10.47
C THR A 45 -17.37 -22.59 -8.99
N ILE A 46 -16.46 -23.14 -8.17
CA ILE A 46 -16.76 -23.55 -6.79
C ILE A 46 -17.01 -22.33 -5.88
N TYR A 47 -16.06 -21.40 -5.81
CA TYR A 47 -16.22 -20.18 -5.01
C TYR A 47 -17.37 -19.32 -5.50
N ALA A 48 -17.46 -19.06 -6.81
CA ALA A 48 -18.51 -18.25 -7.39
C ALA A 48 -19.91 -18.79 -7.01
N GLU A 49 -20.13 -20.10 -7.12
CA GLU A 49 -21.41 -20.70 -6.75
C GLU A 49 -21.65 -20.68 -5.23
N GLY A 50 -20.62 -20.93 -4.41
CA GLY A 50 -20.71 -20.85 -2.94
C GLY A 50 -21.04 -19.44 -2.44
N GLN A 51 -20.40 -18.41 -3.00
CA GLN A 51 -20.68 -17.01 -2.69
C GLN A 51 -22.07 -16.61 -3.17
N ARG A 52 -22.42 -16.93 -4.43
CA ARG A 52 -23.71 -16.58 -5.03
C ARG A 52 -24.87 -17.13 -4.22
N ARG A 53 -24.85 -18.43 -3.87
CA ARG A 53 -25.90 -19.08 -3.06
C ARG A 53 -26.07 -18.43 -1.69
N TYR A 54 -24.97 -18.00 -1.06
CA TYR A 54 -25.01 -17.31 0.22
C TYR A 54 -25.61 -15.89 0.09
N VAL A 55 -25.13 -15.07 -0.86
CA VAL A 55 -25.62 -13.69 -1.06
C VAL A 55 -27.08 -13.67 -1.50
N GLU A 56 -27.51 -14.65 -2.30
CA GLU A 56 -28.91 -14.82 -2.73
C GLU A 56 -29.89 -15.04 -1.55
N SER A 57 -29.37 -15.47 -0.40
CA SER A 57 -30.14 -15.64 0.83
C SER A 57 -30.25 -14.38 1.70
N LEU A 58 -29.44 -13.34 1.45
CA LEU A 58 -29.38 -12.15 2.30
C LEU A 58 -30.63 -11.27 2.21
N SER A 59 -31.17 -11.07 0.99
CA SER A 59 -32.40 -10.30 0.78
C SER A 59 -33.03 -10.58 -0.59
N ALA A 60 -34.33 -10.33 -0.71
CA ALA A 60 -35.02 -10.38 -2.01
C ALA A 60 -34.45 -9.37 -3.02
N TYR A 61 -33.98 -8.22 -2.54
CA TYR A 61 -33.32 -7.20 -3.36
C TYR A 61 -31.98 -7.72 -3.93
N ALA A 62 -31.13 -8.32 -3.08
CA ALA A 62 -29.86 -8.90 -3.52
C ALA A 62 -30.08 -10.01 -4.57
N ARG A 63 -31.12 -10.83 -4.41
CA ARG A 63 -31.49 -11.87 -5.39
C ARG A 63 -31.79 -11.29 -6.77
N GLN A 64 -32.59 -10.22 -6.86
CA GLN A 64 -32.90 -9.55 -8.14
C GLN A 64 -31.64 -9.03 -8.84
N PHE A 65 -30.67 -8.51 -8.09
CA PHE A 65 -29.40 -8.05 -8.67
C PHE A 65 -28.52 -9.20 -9.15
N LEU A 66 -28.48 -10.30 -8.41
CA LEU A 66 -27.69 -11.48 -8.78
C LEU A 66 -28.26 -12.22 -10.00
N GLU A 67 -29.55 -12.08 -10.31
CA GLU A 67 -30.15 -12.62 -11.55
C GLU A 67 -29.58 -11.99 -12.82
N LEU A 68 -29.03 -10.76 -12.74
CA LEU A 68 -28.33 -10.10 -13.84
C LEU A 68 -26.92 -10.67 -14.07
N MET A 69 -26.38 -11.40 -13.10
CA MET A 69 -25.08 -12.04 -13.22
C MET A 69 -25.20 -13.38 -13.95
N GLN A 70 -24.22 -13.67 -14.80
CA GLN A 70 -24.11 -14.97 -15.43
C GLN A 70 -23.77 -16.02 -14.36
N LYS A 71 -24.57 -17.09 -14.28
CA LYS A 71 -24.28 -18.23 -13.41
C LYS A 71 -23.10 -19.02 -13.98
N PRO A 72 -22.23 -19.61 -13.13
CA PRO A 72 -21.19 -20.52 -13.60
C PRO A 72 -21.78 -21.68 -14.42
N ASP A 73 -21.09 -22.08 -15.49
CA ASP A 73 -21.50 -23.21 -16.33
C ASP A 73 -21.12 -24.54 -15.65
N VAL A 74 -22.07 -25.09 -14.92
CA VAL A 74 -21.96 -26.37 -14.21
C VAL A 74 -23.32 -27.04 -14.18
N ASP A 75 -23.36 -28.36 -14.36
CA ASP A 75 -24.63 -29.10 -14.32
C ASP A 75 -25.20 -29.12 -12.91
N HIS A 76 -24.34 -29.44 -11.93
CA HIS A 76 -24.78 -29.61 -10.56
C HIS A 76 -23.63 -29.48 -9.56
N ILE A 77 -23.87 -28.79 -8.44
CA ILE A 77 -22.96 -28.76 -7.29
C ILE A 77 -23.73 -28.97 -5.99
N GLU A 78 -23.28 -29.94 -5.20
CA GLU A 78 -23.83 -30.33 -3.91
C GLU A 78 -22.77 -30.26 -2.79
N GLY A 79 -23.23 -30.09 -1.54
CA GLY A 79 -22.34 -30.04 -0.38
C GLY A 79 -21.56 -28.74 -0.19
N LEU A 80 -21.84 -27.69 -0.97
CA LEU A 80 -21.21 -26.38 -0.83
C LEU A 80 -21.49 -25.73 0.53
N SER A 81 -20.46 -25.06 1.05
CA SER A 81 -20.56 -24.16 2.20
C SER A 81 -20.49 -22.70 1.71
N PRO A 82 -20.88 -21.71 2.53
CA PRO A 82 -20.56 -20.32 2.24
C PRO A 82 -19.08 -20.18 1.95
N ALA A 83 -18.74 -19.56 0.82
CA ALA A 83 -17.38 -19.52 0.31
C ALA A 83 -16.75 -18.13 0.47
N ILE A 84 -15.48 -18.10 0.87
CA ILE A 84 -14.66 -16.89 1.00
C ILE A 84 -13.40 -17.05 0.16
N SER A 85 -13.14 -16.11 -0.74
CA SER A 85 -11.91 -16.09 -1.53
C SER A 85 -10.83 -15.21 -0.91
N ILE A 86 -9.60 -15.73 -0.95
CA ILE A 86 -8.37 -15.03 -0.55
C ILE A 86 -7.46 -14.98 -1.77
N GLU A 87 -7.75 -14.01 -2.65
CA GLU A 87 -7.04 -13.76 -3.91
C GLU A 87 -6.10 -12.56 -3.81
N GLN A 88 -5.20 -12.43 -4.78
CA GLN A 88 -4.29 -11.28 -4.93
C GLN A 88 -4.93 -10.04 -5.56
N LYS A 89 -6.27 -9.98 -5.65
CA LYS A 89 -6.96 -8.82 -6.24
C LYS A 89 -6.51 -7.53 -5.56
N THR A 90 -6.21 -6.53 -6.39
CA THR A 90 -5.61 -5.26 -5.96
C THR A 90 -6.27 -4.72 -4.71
N THR A 91 -5.47 -4.51 -3.67
CA THR A 91 -5.90 -3.80 -2.47
C THR A 91 -6.46 -2.45 -2.83
N SER A 92 -7.46 -2.03 -2.04
CA SER A 92 -7.99 -0.69 -2.11
C SER A 92 -6.83 0.30 -1.95
N ARG A 93 -6.58 1.09 -3.02
CA ARG A 93 -5.57 2.16 -3.05
C ARG A 93 -6.07 3.42 -2.34
N ASN A 94 -6.93 3.26 -1.34
CA ASN A 94 -7.40 4.38 -0.55
C ASN A 94 -6.24 4.87 0.35
N PRO A 95 -5.77 6.11 0.19
CA PRO A 95 -4.66 6.64 1.01
C PRO A 95 -4.98 6.68 2.51
N ARG A 96 -6.26 6.65 2.88
CA ARG A 96 -6.70 6.58 4.27
C ARG A 96 -6.70 5.16 4.87
N SER A 97 -6.44 4.13 4.08
CA SER A 97 -6.41 2.75 4.58
C SER A 97 -4.98 2.36 4.93
N THR A 98 -4.78 1.83 6.13
CA THR A 98 -3.50 1.29 6.64
C THR A 98 -3.62 -0.18 7.02
N VAL A 99 -2.49 -0.84 7.28
CA VAL A 99 -2.46 -2.21 7.82
C VAL A 99 -3.36 -2.34 9.05
N ALA A 100 -3.27 -1.40 9.99
CA ALA A 100 -4.07 -1.42 11.21
C ALA A 100 -5.58 -1.23 10.99
N THR A 101 -5.99 -0.48 9.96
CA THR A 101 -7.43 -0.34 9.64
C THR A 101 -7.97 -1.56 8.91
N VAL A 102 -7.20 -2.16 8.00
CA VAL A 102 -7.62 -3.37 7.26
C VAL A 102 -7.77 -4.58 8.19
N THR A 103 -6.97 -4.61 9.25
CA THR A 103 -6.97 -5.69 10.25
C THR A 103 -7.88 -5.40 11.45
N GLU A 104 -8.58 -4.26 11.46
CA GLU A 104 -9.40 -3.75 12.58
C GLU A 104 -8.61 -3.53 13.89
N ILE A 105 -7.31 -3.77 13.93
CA ILE A 105 -6.44 -3.52 15.10
C ILE A 105 -6.58 -2.06 15.54
N TYR A 106 -6.62 -1.14 14.58
CA TYR A 106 -6.80 0.28 14.88
C TYR A 106 -8.12 0.56 15.59
N ASP A 107 -9.20 -0.14 15.24
CA ASP A 107 -10.51 0.08 15.84
C ASP A 107 -10.52 -0.31 17.33
N TYR A 108 -9.88 -1.45 17.67
CA TYR A 108 -9.66 -1.85 19.05
C TYR A 108 -8.69 -0.92 19.79
N MET A 109 -7.65 -0.41 19.11
CA MET A 109 -6.77 0.61 19.70
C MET A 109 -7.55 1.90 20.04
N ARG A 110 -8.42 2.38 19.15
CA ARG A 110 -9.28 3.55 19.45
C ARG A 110 -10.17 3.30 20.66
N LEU A 111 -10.71 2.08 20.79
CA LEU A 111 -11.52 1.69 21.94
C LEU A 111 -10.67 1.65 23.23
N LEU A 112 -9.46 1.11 23.17
CA LEU A 112 -8.52 1.06 24.29
C LEU A 112 -8.17 2.48 24.77
N TRP A 113 -7.72 3.35 23.85
CA TRP A 113 -7.38 4.75 24.17
C TRP A 113 -8.57 5.53 24.70
N ALA A 114 -9.78 5.26 24.21
CA ALA A 114 -10.98 5.90 24.72
C ALA A 114 -11.38 5.47 26.13
N ARG A 115 -11.09 4.21 26.50
CA ARG A 115 -11.56 3.64 27.77
C ARG A 115 -10.57 3.74 28.92
N VAL A 116 -9.27 3.61 28.64
CA VAL A 116 -8.22 3.61 29.68
C VAL A 116 -7.17 4.69 29.49
N GLY A 117 -7.21 5.44 28.38
CA GLY A 117 -6.27 6.51 28.09
C GLY A 117 -6.42 7.69 29.04
N VAL A 118 -5.28 8.25 29.43
CA VAL A 118 -5.20 9.44 30.28
C VAL A 118 -4.87 10.65 29.40
N PRO A 119 -5.72 11.69 29.35
CA PRO A 119 -5.40 12.91 28.63
C PRO A 119 -4.37 13.74 29.40
N TYR A 120 -3.40 14.29 28.69
CA TYR A 120 -2.38 15.17 29.25
C TYR A 120 -2.49 16.56 28.65
N SER A 121 -2.21 17.59 29.43
CA SER A 121 -2.12 18.95 28.90
C SER A 121 -0.89 19.08 28.01
N PRO A 122 -1.01 19.53 26.75
CA PRO A 122 0.15 19.82 25.91
C PRO A 122 1.05 20.93 26.48
N ALA A 123 0.50 21.81 27.33
CA ALA A 123 1.23 22.95 27.87
C ALA A 123 1.98 22.63 29.17
N THR A 124 1.38 21.83 30.05
CA THR A 124 1.96 21.54 31.37
C THR A 124 2.53 20.12 31.48
N GLY A 125 2.16 19.22 30.57
CA GLY A 125 2.53 17.80 30.65
C GLY A 125 1.84 17.02 31.78
N LEU A 126 0.91 17.65 32.51
CA LEU A 126 0.19 17.03 33.63
C LEU A 126 -1.10 16.35 33.16
N PRO A 127 -1.55 15.27 33.84
CA PRO A 127 -2.79 14.58 33.51
C PRO A 127 -4.00 15.50 33.76
N ILE A 128 -4.99 15.38 32.89
CA ILE A 128 -6.27 16.07 32.96
C ILE A 128 -7.32 15.06 33.41
N SER A 129 -8.14 15.42 34.38
CA SER A 129 -9.24 14.58 34.86
C SER A 129 -10.54 15.36 34.83
N ALA A 130 -11.57 14.81 34.21
CA ALA A 130 -12.94 15.25 34.44
C ALA A 130 -13.41 14.73 35.80
N GLN A 131 -14.10 15.56 36.57
CA GLN A 131 -14.61 15.20 37.89
C GLN A 131 -16.11 15.48 37.93
N THR A 132 -16.91 14.58 38.51
CA THR A 132 -18.32 14.85 38.78
C THR A 132 -18.47 15.81 39.95
N VAL A 133 -19.57 16.56 40.03
CA VAL A 133 -19.85 17.45 41.18
C VAL A 133 -19.69 16.71 42.51
N SER A 134 -20.18 15.47 42.62
CA SER A 134 -20.00 14.63 43.81
C SER A 134 -18.52 14.41 44.15
N GLN A 135 -17.68 14.06 43.17
CA GLN A 135 -16.24 13.89 43.39
C GLN A 135 -15.54 15.21 43.75
N MET A 136 -16.02 16.34 43.22
CA MET A 136 -15.51 17.67 43.60
C MET A 136 -15.83 17.97 45.06
N VAL A 137 -17.07 17.71 45.48
CA VAL A 137 -17.56 17.84 46.86
C VAL A 137 -16.75 16.94 47.80
N ASP A 138 -16.63 15.64 47.49
CA ASP A 138 -15.89 14.67 48.30
C ASP A 138 -14.43 15.09 48.50
N ARG A 139 -13.79 15.63 47.45
CA ARG A 139 -12.41 16.11 47.52
C ARG A 139 -12.24 17.34 48.41
N VAL A 140 -13.21 18.25 48.43
CA VAL A 140 -13.19 19.42 49.33
C VAL A 140 -13.45 19.00 50.77
N LEU A 141 -14.31 18.00 51.00
CA LEU A 141 -14.62 17.48 52.33
C LEU A 141 -13.46 16.68 52.96
N GLN A 142 -12.48 16.26 52.17
CA GLN A 142 -11.22 15.69 52.68
C GLN A 142 -10.29 16.73 53.33
N LEU A 143 -10.56 18.03 53.17
CA LEU A 143 -9.79 19.07 53.85
C LEU A 143 -10.11 19.09 55.36
N PRO A 144 -9.18 19.55 56.22
CA PRO A 144 -9.42 19.61 57.67
C PRO A 144 -10.67 20.43 58.03
N GLU A 145 -11.39 19.99 59.05
CA GLU A 145 -12.55 20.72 59.57
C GLU A 145 -12.15 22.14 60.00
N GLY A 146 -12.99 23.13 59.67
CA GLY A 146 -12.70 24.55 59.92
C GLY A 146 -11.92 25.25 58.80
N THR A 147 -11.49 24.54 57.75
CA THR A 147 -10.81 25.15 56.59
C THR A 147 -11.75 26.12 55.88
N ARG A 148 -11.34 27.39 55.74
CA ARG A 148 -12.10 28.43 55.05
C ARG A 148 -11.65 28.51 53.60
N PHE A 149 -12.59 28.58 52.66
CA PHE A 149 -12.27 28.67 51.23
C PHE A 149 -13.28 29.50 50.43
N TYR A 150 -12.82 29.96 49.28
CA TYR A 150 -13.63 30.63 48.26
C TYR A 150 -13.86 29.68 47.09
N LEU A 151 -15.12 29.49 46.70
CA LEU A 151 -15.47 28.83 45.46
C LEU A 151 -15.63 29.89 44.36
N LEU A 152 -14.81 29.77 43.32
CA LEU A 152 -14.64 30.79 42.29
C LEU A 152 -14.94 30.20 40.91
N ALA A 153 -15.64 30.97 40.08
CA ALA A 153 -15.91 30.64 38.68
C ALA A 153 -15.00 31.46 37.75
N PRO A 154 -13.99 30.86 37.10
CA PRO A 154 -13.04 31.58 36.24
C PRO A 154 -13.62 31.90 34.85
N VAL A 155 -14.46 32.93 34.82
CA VAL A 155 -15.22 33.37 33.63
C VAL A 155 -14.36 34.00 32.55
N VAL A 156 -13.25 34.67 32.91
CA VAL A 156 -12.28 35.25 31.95
C VAL A 156 -10.88 34.84 32.35
N ARG A 157 -10.10 34.34 31.38
CA ARG A 157 -8.74 33.82 31.61
C ARG A 157 -7.77 34.32 30.56
N GLY A 158 -6.89 35.25 30.90
CA GLY A 158 -5.82 35.77 30.04
C GLY A 158 -6.32 36.38 28.73
N ARG A 159 -7.54 36.93 28.70
CA ARG A 159 -8.17 37.50 27.51
C ARG A 159 -8.21 39.03 27.57
N LYS A 160 -8.11 39.67 26.42
CA LYS A 160 -8.18 41.14 26.32
C LYS A 160 -9.61 41.61 26.23
N GLY A 161 -9.99 42.62 27.00
CA GLY A 161 -11.34 43.18 26.99
C GLY A 161 -11.60 44.15 28.13
N GLU A 162 -12.67 44.93 28.02
CA GLU A 162 -13.11 45.87 29.07
C GLU A 162 -14.16 45.27 30.03
N TYR A 163 -14.80 44.15 29.64
CA TYR A 163 -15.72 43.31 30.44
C TYR A 163 -16.85 44.00 31.21
N ARG A 164 -17.17 45.27 30.91
CA ARG A 164 -18.20 46.06 31.62
C ARG A 164 -19.61 45.49 31.48
N LYS A 165 -19.94 44.91 30.32
CA LYS A 165 -21.27 44.34 30.08
C LYS A 165 -21.46 43.06 30.88
N GLU A 166 -20.42 42.24 30.92
CA GLU A 166 -20.34 40.97 31.61
C GLU A 166 -20.42 41.17 33.13
N LEU A 167 -19.68 42.14 33.69
CA LEU A 167 -19.78 42.51 35.11
C LEU A 167 -21.20 42.93 35.50
N ALA A 168 -21.85 43.77 34.69
CA ALA A 168 -23.23 44.18 34.92
C ALA A 168 -24.23 43.01 34.78
N GLU A 169 -23.95 42.03 33.94
CA GLU A 169 -24.76 40.83 33.79
C GLU A 169 -24.64 39.91 35.01
N TRP A 170 -23.43 39.67 35.52
CA TRP A 170 -23.22 38.89 36.75
C TRP A 170 -23.84 39.57 37.97
N GLN A 171 -23.78 40.90 38.06
CA GLN A 171 -24.50 41.66 39.10
C GLN A 171 -26.01 41.45 39.02
N LYS A 172 -26.59 41.50 37.82
CA LYS A 172 -28.03 41.21 37.60
C LYS A 172 -28.41 39.78 37.96
N GLN A 173 -27.49 38.83 37.81
CA GLN A 173 -27.67 37.43 38.23
C GLN A 173 -27.51 37.23 39.74
N GLY A 174 -27.19 38.29 40.50
CA GLY A 174 -27.14 38.29 41.97
C GLY A 174 -25.75 38.09 42.57
N PHE A 175 -24.69 38.03 41.75
CA PHE A 175 -23.32 37.99 42.27
C PHE A 175 -22.90 39.38 42.77
N THR A 176 -22.22 39.43 43.92
CA THR A 176 -21.79 40.70 44.54
C THR A 176 -20.30 40.94 44.45
N ARG A 177 -19.49 39.89 44.25
CA ARG A 177 -18.03 39.96 44.30
C ARG A 177 -17.37 39.27 43.12
N VAL A 178 -16.28 39.86 42.66
CA VAL A 178 -15.39 39.33 41.62
C VAL A 178 -13.94 39.49 42.07
N ARG A 179 -13.08 38.60 41.61
CA ARG A 179 -11.63 38.79 41.66
C ARG A 179 -11.14 39.13 40.28
N ILE A 180 -10.48 40.27 40.14
CA ILE A 180 -9.94 40.77 38.88
C ILE A 180 -8.43 40.93 39.04
N ASP A 181 -7.65 40.28 38.19
CA ASP A 181 -6.18 40.31 38.18
C ASP A 181 -5.55 40.03 39.57
N GLY A 182 -6.21 39.19 40.37
CA GLY A 182 -5.77 38.75 41.70
C GLY A 182 -6.34 39.55 42.88
N GLU A 183 -7.03 40.66 42.64
CA GLU A 183 -7.62 41.51 43.69
C GLU A 183 -9.15 41.38 43.74
N PHE A 184 -9.71 41.33 44.95
CA PHE A 184 -11.16 41.21 45.15
C PHE A 184 -11.84 42.57 45.13
N TYR A 185 -12.91 42.67 44.35
CA TYR A 185 -13.76 43.86 44.23
C TYR A 185 -15.22 43.47 44.46
N GLU A 186 -15.99 44.38 45.05
CA GLU A 186 -17.45 44.35 44.86
C GLU A 186 -17.73 44.75 43.41
N ILE A 187 -18.70 44.11 42.76
CA ILE A 187 -18.92 44.31 41.30
C ILE A 187 -19.25 45.78 40.98
N GLU A 188 -19.88 46.49 41.91
CA GLU A 188 -20.19 47.92 41.80
C GLU A 188 -18.94 48.81 41.79
N ASP A 189 -17.90 48.38 42.51
CA ASP A 189 -16.63 49.10 42.68
C ASP A 189 -15.52 48.54 41.77
N ALA A 190 -15.86 47.64 40.84
CA ALA A 190 -14.90 47.02 39.94
C ALA A 190 -14.22 48.09 39.04
N PRO A 191 -12.87 48.09 38.95
CA PRO A 191 -12.14 49.08 38.18
C PRO A 191 -12.43 48.96 36.68
N ALA A 192 -12.32 50.09 35.96
CA ALA A 192 -12.43 50.09 34.51
C ALA A 192 -11.22 49.38 33.87
N LEU A 193 -11.48 48.24 33.22
CA LEU A 193 -10.45 47.43 32.55
C LEU A 193 -10.08 47.97 31.17
N ASP A 194 -8.79 47.97 30.86
CA ASP A 194 -8.27 48.44 29.58
C ASP A 194 -8.28 47.31 28.55
N LYS A 195 -9.09 47.48 27.49
CA LYS A 195 -9.24 46.56 26.36
C LYS A 195 -7.93 46.11 25.69
N LYS A 196 -6.80 46.79 25.90
CA LYS A 196 -5.50 46.43 25.31
C LYS A 196 -4.74 45.37 26.10
N TYR A 197 -5.00 45.25 27.40
CA TYR A 197 -4.33 44.32 28.29
C TYR A 197 -5.15 43.05 28.48
N LYS A 198 -4.47 41.96 28.87
CA LYS A 198 -5.11 40.69 29.20
C LYS A 198 -5.52 40.74 30.67
N HIS A 199 -6.73 40.28 30.96
CA HIS A 199 -7.28 40.22 32.30
C HIS A 199 -7.69 38.80 32.68
N ASP A 200 -7.62 38.50 33.97
CA ASP A 200 -8.19 37.31 34.61
C ASP A 200 -9.35 37.76 35.51
N ILE A 201 -10.56 37.23 35.27
CA ILE A 201 -11.76 37.56 36.05
C ILE A 201 -12.40 36.28 36.56
N GLU A 202 -12.59 36.22 37.87
CA GLU A 202 -13.16 35.08 38.57
C GLU A 202 -14.32 35.56 39.46
N VAL A 203 -15.53 35.06 39.22
CA VAL A 203 -16.70 35.42 40.03
C VAL A 203 -16.68 34.63 41.33
N VAL A 204 -16.92 35.30 42.46
CA VAL A 204 -17.02 34.62 43.76
C VAL A 204 -18.43 34.02 43.90
N VAL A 205 -18.51 32.70 43.83
CA VAL A 205 -19.79 31.97 43.85
C VAL A 205 -20.24 31.70 45.27
N ASP A 206 -19.34 31.26 46.15
CA ASP A 206 -19.64 31.04 47.56
C ASP A 206 -18.38 31.20 48.42
N ARG A 207 -18.58 31.47 49.71
CA ARG A 207 -17.54 31.50 50.74
C ARG A 207 -17.94 30.53 51.84
N LEU A 208 -17.17 29.47 52.00
CA LEU A 208 -17.56 28.33 52.80
C LEU A 208 -16.47 27.97 53.82
N VAL A 209 -16.89 27.22 54.83
CA VAL A 209 -16.03 26.64 55.86
C VAL A 209 -16.34 25.16 55.91
N VAL A 210 -15.31 24.32 55.83
CA VAL A 210 -15.46 22.85 55.86
C VAL A 210 -16.05 22.44 57.21
N ARG A 211 -17.23 21.82 57.17
CA ARG A 211 -17.97 21.30 58.33
C ARG A 211 -18.87 20.15 57.89
N GLU A 212 -19.23 19.27 58.81
CA GLU A 212 -20.15 18.17 58.53
C GLU A 212 -21.54 18.70 58.09
N GLY A 213 -22.18 18.07 57.09
CA GLY A 213 -23.52 18.44 56.63
C GLY A 213 -23.58 19.56 55.58
N MET A 214 -22.45 19.94 54.97
CA MET A 214 -22.40 21.00 53.93
C MET A 214 -22.46 20.48 52.49
N GLU A 215 -22.60 19.16 52.28
CA GLU A 215 -22.49 18.47 51.00
C GLU A 215 -23.48 19.04 49.97
N THR A 216 -24.76 19.18 50.35
CA THR A 216 -25.82 19.64 49.45
C THR A 216 -25.62 21.09 49.03
N ARG A 217 -25.18 21.95 49.95
CA ARG A 217 -24.89 23.36 49.63
C ARG A 217 -23.67 23.46 48.73
N LEU A 218 -22.60 22.72 49.04
CA LEU A 218 -21.38 22.74 48.24
C LEU A 218 -21.63 22.22 46.82
N ALA A 219 -22.46 21.18 46.66
CA ALA A 219 -22.87 20.68 45.35
C ALA A 219 -23.61 21.74 44.53
N GLN A 220 -24.59 22.44 45.11
CA GLN A 220 -25.31 23.54 44.44
C GLN A 220 -24.39 24.70 44.04
N SER A 221 -23.43 25.04 44.91
CA SER A 221 -22.45 26.09 44.63
C SER A 221 -21.49 25.65 43.50
N PHE A 222 -21.07 24.38 43.45
CA PHE A 222 -20.30 23.82 42.34
C PHE A 222 -21.09 23.83 41.03
N GLU A 223 -22.35 23.40 41.01
CA GLU A 223 -23.20 23.46 39.81
C GLU A 223 -23.32 24.90 39.29
N THR A 224 -23.47 25.87 40.18
CA THR A 224 -23.53 27.29 39.83
C THR A 224 -22.20 27.77 39.24
N ALA A 225 -21.07 27.43 39.87
CA ALA A 225 -19.74 27.82 39.41
C ALA A 225 -19.40 27.21 38.03
N LEU A 226 -19.67 25.92 37.86
CA LEU A 226 -19.42 25.19 36.62
C LEU A 226 -20.29 25.73 35.49
N LYS A 227 -21.57 25.99 35.74
CA LYS A 227 -22.47 26.59 34.73
C LYS A 227 -22.01 27.97 34.30
N LEU A 228 -21.49 28.77 35.24
CA LEU A 228 -21.04 30.13 34.97
C LEU A 228 -19.71 30.18 34.20
N ALA A 229 -18.79 29.24 34.45
CA ALA A 229 -17.45 29.18 33.83
C ALA A 229 -17.27 27.98 32.87
N GLU A 230 -18.35 27.54 32.22
CA GLU A 230 -18.37 26.50 31.18
C GLU A 230 -17.73 25.14 31.56
N GLY A 231 -17.82 24.75 32.83
CA GLY A 231 -17.32 23.48 33.37
C GLY A 231 -16.00 23.57 34.14
N LEU A 232 -15.65 24.75 34.68
CA LEU A 232 -14.47 24.98 35.52
C LEU A 232 -14.84 25.66 36.84
N ALA A 233 -14.18 25.25 37.92
CA ALA A 233 -14.32 25.90 39.22
C ALA A 233 -12.97 25.88 39.95
N TYR A 234 -12.65 26.95 40.69
CA TYR A 234 -11.48 27.02 41.56
C TYR A 234 -11.93 27.06 43.02
N VAL A 235 -11.20 26.34 43.88
CA VAL A 235 -11.32 26.43 45.33
C VAL A 235 -10.01 27.00 45.87
N ASP A 236 -10.07 28.23 46.34
CA ASP A 236 -8.92 28.90 46.96
C ASP A 236 -9.07 28.88 48.47
N LEU A 237 -8.11 28.30 49.18
CA LEU A 237 -8.05 28.33 50.63
C LEU A 237 -7.80 29.78 51.08
N ALA A 238 -8.59 30.23 52.05
CA ALA A 238 -8.46 31.56 52.65
C ALA A 238 -7.26 31.63 53.61
N ASP A 239 -6.88 30.49 54.21
CA ASP A 239 -5.76 30.36 55.12
C ASP A 239 -4.90 29.14 54.73
N GLY A 240 -3.60 29.34 54.52
CA GLY A 240 -2.64 28.26 54.26
C GLY A 240 -2.57 27.77 52.80
N VAL A 241 -1.78 26.72 52.60
CA VAL A 241 -1.59 26.01 51.32
C VAL A 241 -2.35 24.70 51.32
N VAL A 242 -2.69 24.19 50.13
CA VAL A 242 -3.36 22.89 50.00
C VAL A 242 -2.44 21.81 50.59
N PRO A 243 -2.92 20.95 51.52
CA PRO A 243 -2.11 19.88 52.10
C PRO A 243 -1.41 19.04 51.02
N GLY A 244 -0.09 18.88 51.13
CA GLY A 244 0.73 18.18 50.13
C GLY A 244 1.33 19.07 49.01
N ARG A 245 1.05 20.38 48.98
CA ARG A 245 1.69 21.38 48.09
C ARG A 245 2.63 22.35 48.82
N GLU A 246 3.05 21.99 50.03
CA GLU A 246 3.89 22.82 50.92
C GLU A 246 5.27 23.19 50.31
N ALA A 247 5.77 22.39 49.36
CA ALA A 247 7.05 22.62 48.69
C ALA A 247 7.00 23.56 47.48
N GLU A 248 5.80 23.97 47.01
CA GLU A 248 5.64 24.84 45.83
C GLU A 248 5.78 26.34 46.16
N ASP A 249 5.96 26.69 47.45
CA ASP A 249 6.08 28.08 47.93
C ASP A 249 7.53 28.63 47.90
N ALA A 250 8.46 27.93 47.24
CA ALA A 250 9.86 28.35 47.10
C ALA A 250 10.12 29.07 45.75
N GLY A 251 9.83 30.36 45.72
CA GLY A 251 10.56 31.38 44.94
C GLY A 251 10.83 31.13 43.44
N GLY A 252 9.88 31.48 42.57
CA GLY A 252 10.11 31.67 41.14
C GLY A 252 9.65 33.06 40.66
N GLN A 253 10.57 33.92 40.21
CA GLN A 253 10.31 35.26 39.68
C GLN A 253 9.65 35.29 38.27
N MET A 254 8.56 34.54 38.07
CA MET A 254 7.70 34.71 36.89
C MET A 254 6.24 34.85 37.33
N LYS A 255 5.71 36.08 37.23
CA LYS A 255 4.27 36.34 37.32
C LYS A 255 3.57 35.64 36.13
N GLY A 256 2.79 34.59 36.42
CA GLY A 256 1.74 34.11 35.51
C GLY A 256 1.83 32.69 34.94
N ALA A 257 2.55 31.72 35.55
CA ALA A 257 2.63 30.36 34.98
C ALA A 257 2.46 29.19 35.97
N GLY A 258 1.97 29.42 37.20
CA GLY A 258 1.72 28.36 38.18
C GLY A 258 0.31 28.47 38.79
N VAL A 259 -0.30 27.33 39.12
CA VAL A 259 -1.49 27.29 39.98
C VAL A 259 -1.05 27.71 41.38
N PRO A 260 -1.70 28.70 42.04
CA PRO A 260 -1.33 29.10 43.40
C PRO A 260 -1.31 27.92 44.38
N ALA A 261 -0.36 27.90 45.32
CA ALA A 261 -0.21 26.79 46.28
C ALA A 261 -1.44 26.62 47.21
N ASN A 262 -2.29 27.65 47.32
CA ASN A 262 -3.56 27.62 48.03
C ASN A 262 -4.78 27.27 47.15
N ARG A 263 -4.59 26.93 45.86
CA ARG A 263 -5.67 26.67 44.90
C ARG A 263 -5.82 25.19 44.54
N ILE A 264 -7.05 24.71 44.60
CA ILE A 264 -7.50 23.46 43.99
C ILE A 264 -8.31 23.82 42.76
N THR A 265 -8.03 23.18 41.63
CA THR A 265 -8.80 23.37 40.40
C THR A 265 -9.65 22.15 40.10
N PHE A 266 -10.91 22.40 39.79
CA PHE A 266 -11.90 21.42 39.39
C PHE A 266 -12.36 21.69 37.96
N SER A 267 -12.60 20.62 37.21
CA SER A 267 -13.25 20.72 35.90
C SER A 267 -14.23 19.56 35.69
N GLU A 268 -15.42 19.91 35.20
CA GLU A 268 -16.45 18.97 34.74
C GLU A 268 -16.09 18.39 33.37
N LYS A 269 -15.23 19.09 32.61
CA LYS A 269 -14.69 18.66 31.32
C LYS A 269 -13.22 18.26 31.49
N PHE A 270 -12.64 17.59 30.50
CA PHE A 270 -11.19 17.38 30.48
C PHE A 270 -10.48 18.69 30.10
N ALA A 271 -10.33 19.61 31.05
CA ALA A 271 -9.70 20.92 30.83
C ALA A 271 -8.35 21.07 31.56
N CYS A 272 -7.35 21.61 30.87
CA CYS A 272 -6.14 22.10 31.51
C CYS A 272 -6.41 23.46 32.17
N PRO A 273 -6.12 23.61 33.46
CA PRO A 273 -6.39 24.84 34.19
C PRO A 273 -5.43 25.98 33.86
N VAL A 274 -4.25 25.68 33.31
CA VAL A 274 -3.20 26.66 32.99
C VAL A 274 -3.33 27.18 31.57
N SER A 275 -3.51 26.30 30.58
CA SER A 275 -3.52 26.68 29.16
C SER A 275 -4.91 26.92 28.58
N GLY A 276 -5.98 26.51 29.28
CA GLY A 276 -7.33 26.53 28.74
C GLY A 276 -7.59 25.47 27.66
N PHE A 277 -6.65 24.56 27.42
CA PHE A 277 -6.84 23.40 26.55
C PHE A 277 -7.98 22.51 27.09
N THR A 278 -8.94 22.15 26.25
CA THR A 278 -10.11 21.34 26.64
C THR A 278 -10.32 20.19 25.68
N ILE A 279 -10.68 19.04 26.22
CA ILE A 279 -11.20 17.89 25.48
C ILE A 279 -12.65 17.71 25.90
N ALA A 280 -13.57 17.78 24.95
CA ALA A 280 -15.01 17.73 25.23
C ALA A 280 -15.41 16.34 25.76
N GLU A 281 -15.08 15.28 25.02
CA GLU A 281 -15.32 13.88 25.38
C GLU A 281 -14.22 12.99 24.78
N ILE A 282 -13.85 11.93 25.50
CA ILE A 282 -12.89 10.92 25.04
C ILE A 282 -13.68 9.72 24.54
N GLU A 283 -14.05 9.77 23.27
CA GLU A 283 -14.75 8.68 22.58
C GLU A 283 -13.89 8.08 21.46
N PRO A 284 -14.14 6.83 21.02
CA PRO A 284 -13.35 6.20 19.96
C PRO A 284 -13.24 7.03 18.67
N ARG A 285 -14.26 7.83 18.33
CA ARG A 285 -14.25 8.72 17.14
C ARG A 285 -13.20 9.83 17.21
N LEU A 286 -12.78 10.24 18.42
CA LEU A 286 -11.69 11.22 18.61
C LEU A 286 -10.36 10.69 18.05
N PHE A 287 -10.17 9.37 18.08
CA PHE A 287 -8.98 8.70 17.60
C PHE A 287 -9.09 8.24 16.14
N SER A 288 -10.17 8.60 15.44
CA SER A 288 -10.37 8.24 14.04
C SER A 288 -9.89 9.36 13.12
N PHE A 289 -8.84 9.11 12.33
CA PHE A 289 -8.44 10.03 11.25
C PHE A 289 -9.40 10.00 10.04
N ASN A 290 -10.38 9.09 10.02
CA ASN A 290 -11.47 9.08 9.04
C ASN A 290 -12.67 9.94 9.48
N ALA A 291 -12.69 10.40 10.73
CA ALA A 291 -13.77 11.23 11.27
C ALA A 291 -13.27 12.67 11.46
N PRO A 292 -14.04 13.71 11.08
CA PRO A 292 -13.65 15.12 11.27
C PRO A 292 -13.33 15.50 12.73
N GLN A 293 -13.87 14.75 13.69
CA GLN A 293 -13.62 14.94 15.12
C GLN A 293 -12.15 14.68 15.47
N GLY A 294 -11.57 13.60 14.93
CA GLY A 294 -10.19 13.18 15.20
C GLY A 294 -9.18 13.56 14.13
N ALA A 295 -9.61 13.77 12.88
CA ALA A 295 -8.73 14.03 11.74
C ALA A 295 -7.99 15.37 11.84
N CYS A 296 -6.69 15.35 11.53
CA CYS A 296 -5.89 16.57 11.41
C CYS A 296 -6.48 17.48 10.32
N PRO A 297 -6.84 18.74 10.64
CA PRO A 297 -7.50 19.64 9.68
C PRO A 297 -6.59 20.10 8.54
N ALA A 298 -5.27 20.09 8.74
CA ALA A 298 -4.31 20.55 7.73
C ALA A 298 -4.17 19.58 6.55
N CYS A 299 -4.36 18.28 6.78
CA CYS A 299 -4.24 17.23 5.77
C CYS A 299 -5.52 16.38 5.65
N ASP A 300 -6.61 16.78 6.28
CA ASP A 300 -7.89 16.06 6.35
C ASP A 300 -7.71 14.56 6.70
N GLY A 301 -6.87 14.27 7.69
CA GLY A 301 -6.61 12.91 8.15
C GLY A 301 -5.73 12.03 7.24
N LEU A 302 -5.17 12.55 6.15
CA LEU A 302 -4.25 11.81 5.29
C LEU A 302 -2.89 11.55 5.95
N GLY A 303 -2.42 12.50 6.77
CA GLY A 303 -1.08 12.46 7.38
C GLY A 303 0.04 12.95 6.48
N GLU A 304 -0.22 13.11 5.19
CA GLU A 304 0.73 13.57 4.19
C GLU A 304 0.18 14.76 3.37
N LYS A 305 1.09 15.50 2.75
CA LYS A 305 0.79 16.53 1.76
C LYS A 305 1.65 16.35 0.52
N LEU A 306 1.08 16.71 -0.63
CA LEU A 306 1.79 16.71 -1.89
C LEU A 306 2.58 18.02 -2.05
N TYR A 307 3.87 17.91 -2.31
CA TYR A 307 4.76 19.02 -2.62
C TYR A 307 5.51 18.74 -3.92
N PHE A 308 5.95 19.77 -4.62
CA PHE A 308 6.75 19.59 -5.84
C PHE A 308 8.17 19.14 -5.47
N ASP A 309 8.57 17.97 -5.97
CA ASP A 309 9.84 17.35 -5.62
C ASP A 309 10.95 17.76 -6.60
N PRO A 310 12.07 18.32 -6.11
CA PRO A 310 13.23 18.62 -6.94
C PRO A 310 13.71 17.44 -7.79
N GLN A 311 13.67 16.21 -7.27
CA GLN A 311 14.11 15.02 -8.02
C GLN A 311 13.19 14.68 -9.19
N LEU A 312 11.90 15.03 -9.11
CA LEU A 312 10.97 14.84 -10.23
C LEU A 312 11.04 15.98 -11.25
N VAL A 313 11.43 17.18 -10.79
CA VAL A 313 11.67 18.36 -11.65
C VAL A 313 12.98 18.22 -12.43
N VAL A 314 14.03 17.71 -11.78
CA VAL A 314 15.36 17.43 -12.36
C VAL A 314 15.74 15.97 -12.13
N PRO A 315 15.16 15.03 -12.91
CA PRO A 315 15.41 13.60 -12.72
C PRO A 315 16.83 13.19 -13.14
N ASN A 316 17.39 13.76 -14.20
CA ASN A 316 18.74 13.40 -14.64
C ASN A 316 19.70 14.56 -14.41
N GLU A 317 20.46 14.47 -13.31
CA GLU A 317 21.40 15.51 -12.89
C GLU A 317 22.68 15.57 -13.75
N ASN A 318 22.90 14.60 -14.64
CA ASN A 318 24.00 14.63 -15.59
C ASN A 318 23.70 15.47 -16.84
N LEU A 319 22.45 15.87 -17.05
CA LEU A 319 22.08 16.74 -18.16
C LEU A 319 22.39 18.20 -17.84
N SER A 320 22.77 18.96 -18.86
CA SER A 320 22.85 20.41 -18.75
C SER A 320 21.47 21.07 -18.84
N LEU A 321 21.37 22.34 -18.42
CA LEU A 321 20.13 23.12 -18.57
C LEU A 321 19.69 23.22 -20.03
N LYS A 322 20.64 23.38 -20.96
CA LYS A 322 20.38 23.39 -22.42
C LYS A 322 19.89 22.04 -22.95
N GLN A 323 20.33 20.94 -22.36
CA GLN A 323 19.85 19.58 -22.69
C GLN A 323 18.50 19.25 -22.04
N GLY A 324 17.93 20.17 -21.25
CA GLY A 324 16.60 20.00 -20.65
C GLY A 324 16.62 19.35 -19.27
N ALA A 325 17.65 19.57 -18.46
CA ALA A 325 17.71 19.10 -17.07
C ALA A 325 16.44 19.47 -16.27
N VAL A 326 15.92 20.70 -16.45
CA VAL A 326 14.65 21.15 -15.84
C VAL A 326 13.48 20.75 -16.72
N VAL A 327 12.94 19.56 -16.43
CA VAL A 327 11.98 18.87 -17.28
C VAL A 327 10.65 19.62 -17.51
N PRO A 328 10.01 20.25 -16.50
CA PRO A 328 8.74 20.98 -16.71
C PRO A 328 8.85 22.09 -17.75
N TRP A 329 10.05 22.63 -17.96
CA TRP A 329 10.32 23.73 -18.88
C TRP A 329 10.89 23.28 -20.22
N ALA A 330 11.40 22.05 -20.29
CA ALA A 330 11.93 21.43 -21.50
C ALA A 330 10.87 20.67 -22.34
N LYS A 331 9.62 20.55 -21.84
CA LYS A 331 8.57 19.68 -22.40
C LYS A 331 8.07 20.02 -23.81
N SER A 332 8.21 21.26 -24.29
CA SER A 332 7.87 21.59 -25.68
C SER A 332 9.04 21.23 -26.60
N ASN A 333 8.78 20.76 -27.82
CA ASN A 333 9.82 20.62 -28.84
C ASN A 333 9.52 21.57 -30.01
N PRO A 334 10.27 22.69 -30.15
CA PRO A 334 11.41 23.10 -29.32
C PRO A 334 11.01 23.59 -27.91
N PRO A 335 11.94 23.54 -26.92
CA PRO A 335 11.71 24.11 -25.59
C PRO A 335 11.25 25.55 -25.68
N SER A 336 10.31 25.96 -24.81
CA SER A 336 9.71 27.28 -24.89
C SER A 336 10.80 28.34 -24.87
N PRO A 337 10.92 29.19 -25.93
CA PRO A 337 11.96 30.20 -26.01
C PRO A 337 11.96 31.11 -24.77
N TYR A 338 10.79 31.33 -24.18
CA TYR A 338 10.62 32.08 -22.94
C TYR A 338 11.42 31.50 -21.77
N TYR A 339 11.28 30.20 -21.44
CA TYR A 339 11.96 29.60 -20.29
C TYR A 339 13.48 29.52 -20.50
N MET A 340 13.92 29.27 -21.73
CA MET A 340 15.35 29.28 -22.06
C MET A 340 15.99 30.66 -21.90
N GLN A 341 15.26 31.74 -22.23
CA GLN A 341 15.72 33.12 -22.01
C GLN A 341 15.80 33.47 -20.51
N VAL A 342 14.88 32.95 -19.70
CA VAL A 342 14.94 33.09 -18.22
C VAL A 342 16.19 32.38 -17.67
N LEU A 343 16.43 31.13 -18.06
CA LEU A 343 17.62 30.38 -17.65
C LEU A 343 18.92 31.07 -18.11
N ALA A 344 18.95 31.63 -19.32
CA ALA A 344 20.09 32.39 -19.82
C ALA A 344 20.35 33.67 -18.99
N SER A 345 19.30 34.35 -18.56
CA SER A 345 19.41 35.54 -17.71
C SER A 345 19.93 35.18 -16.30
N LEU A 346 19.47 34.05 -15.74
CA LEU A 346 20.00 33.50 -14.48
C LEU A 346 21.47 33.11 -14.60
N ALA A 347 21.85 32.46 -15.70
CA ALA A 347 23.22 32.07 -16.01
C ALA A 347 24.15 33.30 -16.04
N ALA A 348 23.71 34.40 -16.66
CA ALA A 348 24.46 35.65 -16.70
C ALA A 348 24.60 36.32 -15.33
N HIS A 349 23.57 36.22 -14.46
CA HIS A 349 23.59 36.83 -13.13
C HIS A 349 24.45 36.05 -12.12
N PHE A 350 24.31 34.72 -12.10
CA PHE A 350 24.98 33.84 -11.12
C PHE A 350 26.30 33.22 -11.65
N GLY A 351 26.72 33.56 -12.87
CA GLY A 351 28.03 33.19 -13.39
C GLY A 351 28.19 31.71 -13.75
N PHE A 352 27.14 31.04 -14.24
CA PHE A 352 27.24 29.67 -14.77
C PHE A 352 26.93 29.61 -16.26
N ARG A 353 27.23 28.49 -16.92
CA ARG A 353 26.90 28.28 -18.34
C ARG A 353 25.74 27.29 -18.50
N LEU A 354 24.93 27.47 -19.54
CA LEU A 354 23.78 26.59 -19.81
C LEU A 354 24.17 25.16 -20.25
N ASP A 355 25.42 24.96 -20.66
CA ASP A 355 26.01 23.66 -20.99
C ASP A 355 26.65 22.97 -19.78
N THR A 356 26.70 23.61 -18.62
CA THR A 356 27.13 22.98 -17.37
C THR A 356 26.08 21.95 -16.92
N PRO A 357 26.46 20.68 -16.68
CA PRO A 357 25.60 19.66 -16.08
C PRO A 357 25.05 20.12 -14.72
N TRP A 358 23.82 19.69 -14.39
CA TRP A 358 23.15 20.10 -13.16
C TRP A 358 23.95 19.77 -11.89
N ASN A 359 24.56 18.58 -11.84
CA ASN A 359 25.40 18.16 -10.71
C ASN A 359 26.72 18.94 -10.55
N GLN A 360 27.11 19.74 -11.55
CA GLN A 360 28.29 20.62 -11.47
C GLN A 360 27.93 22.05 -11.06
N LEU A 361 26.63 22.38 -10.96
CA LEU A 361 26.19 23.66 -10.42
C LEU A 361 26.37 23.70 -8.90
N THR A 362 26.71 24.87 -8.37
CA THR A 362 26.78 25.09 -6.92
C THR A 362 25.40 25.03 -6.26
N ASP A 363 25.33 24.79 -4.96
CA ASP A 363 24.07 24.74 -4.21
C ASP A 363 23.26 26.03 -4.33
N GLU A 364 23.92 27.18 -4.26
CA GLU A 364 23.28 28.49 -4.44
C GLU A 364 22.64 28.62 -5.83
N GLN A 365 23.33 28.17 -6.89
CA GLN A 365 22.81 28.20 -8.25
C GLN A 365 21.60 27.26 -8.42
N ARG A 366 21.66 26.05 -7.84
CA ARG A 366 20.55 25.09 -7.88
C ARG A 366 19.33 25.63 -7.13
N GLU A 367 19.55 26.20 -5.95
CA GLU A 367 18.50 26.80 -5.12
C GLU A 367 17.85 28.00 -5.82
N ALA A 368 18.64 28.89 -6.41
CA ALA A 368 18.14 30.03 -7.15
C ALA A 368 17.27 29.61 -8.36
N ILE A 369 17.59 28.51 -9.02
CA ILE A 369 16.79 27.97 -10.13
C ILE A 369 15.50 27.34 -9.60
N LEU A 370 15.57 26.49 -8.58
CA LEU A 370 14.41 25.74 -8.08
C LEU A 370 13.44 26.61 -7.29
N ASN A 371 13.93 27.32 -6.28
CA ASN A 371 13.14 28.06 -5.30
C ASN A 371 13.13 29.58 -5.55
N GLY A 372 13.96 30.06 -6.47
CA GLY A 372 13.97 31.45 -6.89
C GLY A 372 14.98 32.31 -6.13
N THR A 373 14.98 33.62 -6.41
CA THR A 373 15.94 34.58 -5.82
C THR A 373 15.40 35.29 -4.59
N GLY A 374 14.31 34.78 -4.00
CA GLY A 374 13.64 35.37 -2.84
C GLY A 374 13.19 36.81 -3.11
N ARG A 375 13.78 37.79 -2.40
CA ARG A 375 13.49 39.22 -2.57
C ARG A 375 14.47 39.93 -3.52
N THR A 376 15.53 39.25 -3.95
CA THR A 376 16.59 39.86 -4.77
C THR A 376 16.11 39.97 -6.22
N PRO A 377 15.98 41.19 -6.77
CA PRO A 377 15.55 41.37 -8.16
C PRO A 377 16.68 41.04 -9.12
N ILE A 378 16.35 40.36 -10.22
CA ILE A 378 17.29 40.05 -11.30
C ILE A 378 16.81 40.65 -12.62
N VAL A 379 17.76 40.96 -13.51
CA VAL A 379 17.46 41.47 -14.85
C VAL A 379 17.17 40.29 -15.77
N LEU A 380 15.92 40.12 -16.16
CA LEU A 380 15.48 39.12 -17.13
C LEU A 380 15.41 39.76 -18.52
N THR A 381 16.18 39.25 -19.47
CA THR A 381 16.19 39.74 -20.84
C THR A 381 15.32 38.83 -21.71
N PHE A 382 14.32 39.40 -22.39
CA PHE A 382 13.44 38.69 -23.30
C PHE A 382 13.61 39.20 -24.73
N ILE A 383 13.59 38.27 -25.69
CA ILE A 383 13.66 38.52 -27.12
C ILE A 383 12.37 38.02 -27.74
N ASP A 384 11.57 38.95 -28.27
CA ASP A 384 10.34 38.67 -29.00
C ASP A 384 10.49 39.19 -30.45
N GLY A 385 10.71 38.26 -31.38
CA GLY A 385 11.04 38.58 -32.76
C GLY A 385 12.31 39.42 -32.88
N LYS A 386 12.17 40.68 -33.32
CA LYS A 386 13.28 41.63 -33.49
C LYS A 386 13.46 42.60 -32.32
N LYS A 387 12.58 42.57 -31.31
CA LYS A 387 12.63 43.49 -30.16
C LYS A 387 13.19 42.75 -28.94
N SER A 388 14.13 43.39 -28.25
CA SER A 388 14.61 42.93 -26.95
C SER A 388 14.12 43.89 -25.87
N TYR A 389 13.65 43.36 -24.74
CA TYR A 389 13.26 44.14 -23.58
C TYR A 389 13.75 43.47 -22.29
N GLN A 390 14.00 44.28 -21.27
CA GLN A 390 14.48 43.82 -19.97
C GLN A 390 13.45 44.09 -18.89
N VAL A 391 13.26 43.12 -17.99
CA VAL A 391 12.39 43.23 -16.83
C VAL A 391 13.19 42.92 -15.58
N THR A 392 13.24 43.88 -14.65
CA THR A 392 13.89 43.71 -13.36
C THR A 392 12.86 43.30 -12.32
N LYS A 393 12.90 42.04 -11.88
CA LYS A 393 12.01 41.52 -10.83
C LYS A 393 12.63 40.32 -10.12
N PRO A 394 12.21 40.00 -8.88
CA PRO A 394 12.59 38.75 -8.25
C PRO A 394 12.09 37.56 -9.06
N PHE A 395 12.91 36.53 -9.17
CA PHE A 395 12.56 35.31 -9.86
C PHE A 395 11.92 34.33 -8.87
N GLU A 396 10.73 33.84 -9.20
CA GLU A 396 9.90 33.00 -8.32
C GLU A 396 10.37 31.54 -8.20
N GLY A 397 11.36 31.12 -8.99
CA GLY A 397 11.79 29.73 -9.04
C GLY A 397 10.92 28.83 -9.92
N VAL A 398 11.44 27.67 -10.30
CA VAL A 398 10.68 26.62 -11.00
C VAL A 398 9.56 26.08 -10.11
N ILE A 399 9.85 25.79 -8.84
CA ILE A 399 8.89 25.22 -7.89
C ILE A 399 7.79 26.24 -7.56
N GLY A 400 8.15 27.51 -7.35
CA GLY A 400 7.17 28.59 -7.16
C GLY A 400 6.24 28.75 -8.36
N ASN A 401 6.79 28.64 -9.58
CA ASN A 401 6.00 28.64 -10.82
C ASN A 401 4.98 27.50 -10.87
N LEU A 402 5.41 26.28 -10.53
CA LEU A 402 4.56 25.09 -10.55
C LEU A 402 3.46 25.17 -9.49
N ASN A 403 3.78 25.60 -8.27
CA ASN A 403 2.81 25.82 -7.19
C ASN A 403 1.71 26.81 -7.60
N ARG A 404 2.11 27.97 -8.14
CA ARG A 404 1.14 28.97 -8.61
C ARG A 404 0.24 28.40 -9.72
N ARG A 405 0.80 27.66 -10.68
CA ARG A 405 0.03 27.03 -11.76
C ARG A 405 -0.96 25.99 -11.23
N MET A 406 -0.57 25.20 -10.23
CA MET A 406 -1.44 24.20 -9.62
C MET A 406 -2.66 24.85 -8.94
N LEU A 407 -2.43 25.95 -8.20
CA LEU A 407 -3.49 26.68 -7.52
C LEU A 407 -4.41 27.44 -8.49
N ALA A 408 -3.85 28.01 -9.57
CA ALA A 408 -4.61 28.84 -10.50
C ALA A 408 -5.35 28.05 -11.59
N THR A 409 -4.96 26.81 -11.90
CA THR A 409 -5.56 26.04 -13.00
C THR A 409 -6.87 25.37 -12.57
N GLU A 410 -7.90 25.52 -13.41
CA GLU A 410 -9.18 24.81 -13.29
C GLU A 410 -9.23 23.53 -14.14
N SER A 411 -8.32 23.38 -15.10
CA SER A 411 -8.24 22.19 -15.97
C SER A 411 -7.77 20.96 -15.19
N ALA A 412 -8.61 19.92 -15.13
CA ALA A 412 -8.29 18.64 -14.51
C ALA A 412 -7.05 17.98 -15.17
N TRP A 413 -6.96 18.02 -16.50
CA TRP A 413 -5.81 17.50 -17.25
C TRP A 413 -4.50 18.21 -16.86
N MET A 414 -4.53 19.54 -16.71
CA MET A 414 -3.34 20.29 -16.29
C MET A 414 -2.95 19.96 -14.84
N ARG A 415 -3.92 19.79 -13.94
CA ARG A 415 -3.64 19.36 -12.56
C ARG A 415 -2.97 17.99 -12.53
N GLU A 416 -3.47 17.04 -13.31
CA GLU A 416 -2.88 15.71 -13.45
C GLU A 416 -1.45 15.79 -14.03
N GLU A 417 -1.23 16.64 -15.05
CA GLU A 417 0.10 16.86 -15.62
C GLU A 417 1.10 17.48 -14.64
N LEU A 418 0.66 18.39 -13.77
CA LEU A 418 1.49 19.02 -12.74
C LEU A 418 1.74 18.07 -11.56
N ALA A 419 0.74 17.29 -11.15
CA ALA A 419 0.84 16.32 -10.06
C ALA A 419 1.93 15.26 -10.30
N LYS A 420 2.31 15.00 -11.57
CA LYS A 420 3.45 14.13 -11.93
C LYS A 420 4.80 14.61 -11.41
N TYR A 421 4.91 15.86 -10.97
CA TYR A 421 6.12 16.42 -10.36
C TYR A 421 6.00 16.55 -8.84
N GLN A 422 4.92 16.03 -8.24
CA GLN A 422 4.72 16.05 -6.80
C GLN A 422 5.05 14.71 -6.16
N SER A 423 5.57 14.78 -4.94
CA SER A 423 5.75 13.64 -4.05
C SER A 423 5.04 13.93 -2.72
N ALA A 424 4.78 12.88 -1.94
CA ALA A 424 4.15 13.00 -0.64
C ALA A 424 5.20 13.19 0.46
N ALA A 425 4.97 14.14 1.37
CA ALA A 425 5.74 14.30 2.61
C ALA A 425 4.82 14.24 3.83
N PRO A 426 5.35 13.85 5.01
CA PRO A 426 4.61 13.97 6.26
C PRO A 426 4.08 15.40 6.45
N CYS A 427 2.81 15.50 6.85
CA CYS A 427 2.15 16.77 7.14
C CYS A 427 2.91 17.52 8.23
N GLU A 428 3.15 18.81 8.02
CA GLU A 428 3.91 19.68 8.92
C GLU A 428 3.20 19.96 10.25
N VAL A 429 1.88 19.73 10.33
CA VAL A 429 1.07 19.99 11.54
C VAL A 429 0.94 18.76 12.43
N CYS A 430 0.64 17.58 11.84
CA CYS A 430 0.51 16.34 12.61
C CYS A 430 1.74 15.43 12.52
N HIS A 431 2.77 15.81 11.75
CA HIS A 431 4.01 15.05 11.56
C HIS A 431 3.74 13.59 11.16
N GLY A 432 2.77 13.36 10.27
CA GLY A 432 2.35 12.03 9.85
C GLY A 432 1.34 11.33 10.76
N ALA A 433 0.98 11.89 11.91
CA ALA A 433 0.11 11.23 12.89
C ALA A 433 -1.37 11.15 12.48
N ARG A 434 -1.78 11.88 11.42
CA ARG A 434 -3.15 11.93 10.88
C ARG A 434 -4.22 12.51 11.81
N LEU A 435 -3.89 12.73 13.08
CA LEU A 435 -4.83 13.12 14.13
C LEU A 435 -4.64 14.57 14.58
N LYS A 436 -5.66 15.10 15.27
CA LYS A 436 -5.58 16.39 15.94
C LYS A 436 -4.75 16.33 17.23
N PRO A 437 -4.19 17.46 17.69
CA PRO A 437 -3.47 17.53 18.96
C PRO A 437 -4.27 17.02 20.16
N GLU A 438 -5.59 17.20 20.18
CA GLU A 438 -6.46 16.75 21.26
C GLU A 438 -6.48 15.21 21.40
N ALA A 439 -6.42 14.50 20.27
CA ALA A 439 -6.34 13.04 20.29
C ALA A 439 -4.95 12.55 20.71
N LEU A 440 -3.90 13.23 20.25
CA LEU A 440 -2.50 12.90 20.58
C LEU A 440 -2.13 13.23 22.03
N ALA A 441 -2.93 14.06 22.69
CA ALA A 441 -2.80 14.36 24.11
C ALA A 441 -3.19 13.17 25.01
N VAL A 442 -3.98 12.21 24.51
CA VAL A 442 -4.41 11.03 25.28
C VAL A 442 -3.38 9.92 25.16
N LYS A 443 -2.88 9.45 26.31
CA LYS A 443 -1.76 8.51 26.38
C LYS A 443 -2.05 7.30 27.25
N ILE A 444 -1.45 6.18 26.88
CA ILE A 444 -1.35 4.95 27.69
C ILE A 444 0.15 4.61 27.76
N ALA A 445 0.65 4.26 28.95
CA ALA A 445 2.08 3.98 29.16
C ALA A 445 3.01 5.10 28.65
N GLY A 446 2.56 6.37 28.72
CA GLY A 446 3.33 7.53 28.25
C GLY A 446 3.26 7.80 26.75
N GLU A 447 2.53 6.99 25.99
CA GLU A 447 2.47 7.07 24.51
C GLU A 447 1.08 7.33 23.95
N ASP A 448 1.03 8.12 22.89
CA ASP A 448 -0.19 8.35 22.12
C ASP A 448 -0.48 7.21 21.12
N ILE A 449 -1.70 7.21 20.59
CA ILE A 449 -2.16 6.15 19.68
C ILE A 449 -1.34 6.11 18.37
N SER A 450 -0.84 7.26 17.89
CA SER A 450 -0.05 7.33 16.66
C SER A 450 1.32 6.68 16.83
N GLN A 451 1.97 6.90 17.97
CA GLN A 451 3.23 6.24 18.31
C GLN A 451 3.08 4.71 18.29
N SER A 452 1.98 4.21 18.84
CA SER A 452 1.67 2.77 18.80
C SER A 452 1.42 2.25 17.38
N THR A 453 0.79 3.03 16.50
CA THR A 453 0.62 2.64 15.09
C THR A 453 1.88 2.71 14.24
N ARG A 454 2.93 3.42 14.64
CA ARG A 454 4.19 3.47 13.88
C ARG A 454 5.06 2.22 14.08
N ARG A 455 4.72 1.38 15.06
CA ARG A 455 5.45 0.15 15.33
C ARG A 455 5.20 -0.90 14.26
N ALA A 456 6.23 -1.69 14.00
CA ALA A 456 6.09 -2.97 13.32
C ALA A 456 5.24 -3.94 14.17
N VAL A 457 4.57 -4.90 13.53
CA VAL A 457 3.67 -5.88 14.16
C VAL A 457 4.35 -6.62 15.31
N GLY A 458 5.58 -7.10 15.14
CA GLY A 458 6.32 -7.84 16.19
C GLY A 458 6.56 -6.99 17.45
N PRO A 459 7.17 -5.80 17.34
CA PRO A 459 7.29 -4.85 18.45
C PRO A 459 5.95 -4.42 19.06
N ALA A 460 4.91 -4.23 18.25
CA ALA A 460 3.57 -3.91 18.74
C ALA A 460 2.98 -5.06 19.56
N LEU A 461 3.15 -6.31 19.13
CA LEU A 461 2.71 -7.50 19.85
C LEU A 461 3.36 -7.59 21.23
N ALA A 462 4.67 -7.36 21.31
CA ALA A 462 5.40 -7.32 22.58
C ALA A 462 4.87 -6.20 23.49
N PHE A 463 4.65 -5.00 22.95
CA PHE A 463 4.13 -3.85 23.68
C PHE A 463 2.72 -4.10 24.25
N PHE A 464 1.79 -4.65 23.47
CA PHE A 464 0.42 -4.91 23.95
C PHE A 464 0.33 -6.09 24.91
N ARG A 465 1.27 -7.06 24.85
CA ARG A 465 1.39 -8.13 25.85
C ARG A 465 1.90 -7.60 27.21
N ASP A 466 2.77 -6.60 27.19
CA ASP A 466 3.30 -5.96 28.41
C ASP A 466 2.34 -4.89 28.98
N MET A 467 1.36 -4.42 28.19
CA MET A 467 0.41 -3.38 28.56
C MET A 467 -0.24 -3.54 29.95
N PRO A 468 -0.66 -4.75 30.39
CA PRO A 468 -1.28 -4.91 31.71
C PRO A 468 -0.40 -4.46 32.88
N ASN A 469 0.92 -4.46 32.73
CA ASN A 469 1.88 -3.99 33.74
C ASN A 469 1.89 -2.46 33.89
N HIS A 470 1.37 -1.74 32.89
CA HIS A 470 1.30 -0.27 32.87
C HIS A 470 -0.07 0.28 33.26
N LEU A 471 -1.02 -0.60 33.57
CA LEU A 471 -2.40 -0.26 33.91
C LEU A 471 -2.71 -0.57 35.37
N ASN A 472 -3.55 0.24 35.99
CA ASN A 472 -4.08 -0.08 37.32
C ASN A 472 -5.14 -1.20 37.26
N ALA A 473 -5.57 -1.73 38.41
CA ALA A 473 -6.52 -2.84 38.47
C ALA A 473 -7.86 -2.55 37.76
N GLN A 474 -8.39 -1.33 37.87
CA GLN A 474 -9.63 -0.92 37.22
C GLN A 474 -9.46 -0.82 35.69
N GLN A 475 -8.37 -0.21 35.23
CA GLN A 475 -8.04 -0.12 33.81
C GLN A 475 -7.85 -1.52 33.22
N ASN A 476 -7.16 -2.42 33.92
CA ASN A 476 -6.97 -3.81 33.49
C ASN A 476 -8.30 -4.54 33.33
N ALA A 477 -9.23 -4.41 34.28
CA ALA A 477 -10.55 -5.02 34.19
C ALA A 477 -11.36 -4.54 32.96
N ILE A 478 -11.17 -3.28 32.55
CA ILE A 478 -11.81 -2.72 31.35
C ILE A 478 -11.08 -3.15 30.07
N ALA A 479 -9.75 -3.17 30.11
CA ALA A 479 -8.88 -3.40 28.96
C ALA A 479 -8.75 -4.88 28.58
N GLU A 480 -8.95 -5.83 29.50
CA GLU A 480 -8.69 -7.26 29.30
C GLU A 480 -9.23 -7.81 27.97
N ARG A 481 -10.54 -7.60 27.71
CA ARG A 481 -11.18 -8.08 26.48
C ARG A 481 -10.65 -7.38 25.23
N ILE A 482 -10.33 -6.08 25.33
CA ILE A 482 -9.82 -5.29 24.20
C ILE A 482 -8.39 -5.72 23.86
N LEU A 483 -7.55 -5.89 24.89
CA LEU A 483 -6.17 -6.34 24.74
C LEU A 483 -6.09 -7.75 24.18
N LYS A 484 -6.97 -8.65 24.61
CA LYS A 484 -7.06 -10.00 24.02
C LYS A 484 -7.23 -9.94 22.50
N GLU A 485 -8.19 -9.15 22.02
CA GLU A 485 -8.48 -8.99 20.58
C GLU A 485 -7.34 -8.36 19.79
N ILE A 486 -6.61 -7.39 20.39
CA ILE A 486 -5.43 -6.77 19.78
C ILE A 486 -4.27 -7.77 19.69
N VAL A 487 -3.96 -8.46 20.80
CA VAL A 487 -2.84 -9.42 20.89
C VAL A 487 -3.07 -10.61 19.98
N GLU A 488 -4.30 -11.12 19.87
CA GLU A 488 -4.63 -12.23 18.97
C GLU A 488 -4.46 -11.82 17.50
N ARG A 489 -4.97 -10.66 17.08
CA ARG A 489 -4.80 -10.15 15.70
C ARG A 489 -3.35 -9.90 15.33
N LEU A 490 -2.58 -9.27 16.22
CA LEU A 490 -1.14 -9.08 16.04
C LEU A 490 -0.42 -10.43 15.96
N GLY A 491 -0.80 -11.39 16.79
CA GLY A 491 -0.27 -12.75 16.75
C GLY A 491 -0.59 -13.47 15.43
N PHE A 492 -1.78 -13.28 14.85
CA PHE A 492 -2.10 -13.84 13.53
C PHE A 492 -1.24 -13.23 12.42
N LEU A 493 -1.01 -11.91 12.44
CA LEU A 493 -0.11 -11.24 11.50
C LEU A 493 1.35 -11.74 11.63
N ASP A 494 1.82 -11.92 12.86
CA ASP A 494 3.14 -12.48 13.15
C ASP A 494 3.29 -13.93 12.62
N ASN A 495 2.27 -14.77 12.84
CA ASN A 495 2.25 -16.15 12.37
C ASN A 495 2.31 -16.28 10.85
N VAL A 496 1.70 -15.35 10.10
CA VAL A 496 1.79 -15.31 8.62
C VAL A 496 3.04 -14.58 8.12
N GLY A 497 4.01 -14.27 8.98
CA GLY A 497 5.30 -13.68 8.59
C GLY A 497 5.22 -12.20 8.21
N LEU A 498 4.30 -11.44 8.82
CA LEU A 498 4.14 -9.99 8.59
C LEU A 498 4.61 -9.16 9.80
N ASP A 499 5.46 -9.74 10.66
CA ASP A 499 5.97 -9.13 11.88
C ASP A 499 6.75 -7.83 11.63
N TYR A 500 7.34 -7.69 10.44
CA TYR A 500 8.10 -6.53 9.99
C TYR A 500 7.25 -5.34 9.52
N LEU A 501 5.94 -5.52 9.30
CA LEU A 501 5.09 -4.46 8.78
C LEU A 501 4.71 -3.45 9.85
N ASN A 502 4.89 -2.16 9.56
CA ASN A 502 4.34 -1.11 10.41
C ASN A 502 2.81 -1.05 10.31
N LEU A 503 2.15 -0.84 11.45
CA LEU A 503 0.69 -0.75 11.55
C LEU A 503 0.10 0.45 10.78
N ASP A 504 0.87 1.53 10.63
CA ASP A 504 0.51 2.74 9.87
C ASP A 504 0.88 2.67 8.38
N ARG A 505 1.49 1.57 7.91
CA ARG A 505 1.82 1.38 6.49
C ARG A 505 0.54 1.45 5.65
N THR A 506 0.53 2.32 4.65
CA THR A 506 -0.62 2.51 3.76
C THR A 506 -0.90 1.25 2.94
N SER A 507 -2.16 0.79 2.91
CA SER A 507 -2.54 -0.48 2.28
C SER A 507 -2.27 -0.53 0.78
N GLY A 508 -2.25 0.62 0.10
CA GLY A 508 -1.90 0.74 -1.31
C GLY A 508 -0.42 0.51 -1.64
N THR A 509 0.45 0.42 -0.63
CA THR A 509 1.90 0.15 -0.78
C THR A 509 2.27 -1.31 -0.49
N LEU A 510 1.29 -2.13 -0.13
CA LEU A 510 1.49 -3.55 0.12
C LEU A 510 1.62 -4.31 -1.20
N SER A 511 2.51 -5.30 -1.22
CA SER A 511 2.56 -6.29 -2.30
C SER A 511 1.28 -7.14 -2.33
N GLY A 512 1.06 -7.86 -3.43
CA GLY A 512 -0.05 -8.82 -3.55
C GLY A 512 -0.02 -9.87 -2.43
N GLY A 513 1.15 -10.48 -2.19
CA GLY A 513 1.35 -11.47 -1.13
C GLY A 513 1.16 -10.90 0.28
N GLU A 514 1.69 -9.71 0.60
CA GLU A 514 1.45 -9.05 1.89
C GLU A 514 -0.04 -8.82 2.14
N SER A 515 -0.74 -8.32 1.13
CA SER A 515 -2.18 -8.04 1.20
C SER A 515 -3.01 -9.30 1.41
N GLN A 516 -2.64 -10.38 0.71
CA GLN A 516 -3.28 -11.68 0.81
C GLN A 516 -3.08 -12.27 2.20
N ARG A 517 -1.87 -12.21 2.75
CA ARG A 517 -1.54 -12.69 4.10
C ARG A 517 -2.23 -11.89 5.20
N ILE A 518 -2.37 -10.57 5.05
CA ILE A 518 -3.20 -9.75 5.94
C ILE A 518 -4.65 -10.26 5.92
N ARG A 519 -5.21 -10.50 4.74
CA ARG A 519 -6.58 -11.03 4.63
C ARG A 519 -6.70 -12.41 5.28
N LEU A 520 -5.73 -13.30 5.06
CA LEU A 520 -5.67 -14.62 5.71
C LEU A 520 -5.65 -14.50 7.23
N ALA A 521 -4.80 -13.64 7.79
CA ALA A 521 -4.74 -13.38 9.22
C ALA A 521 -6.08 -12.87 9.78
N SER A 522 -6.74 -11.94 9.08
CA SER A 522 -8.07 -11.46 9.45
C SER A 522 -9.13 -12.56 9.42
N GLN A 523 -9.07 -13.48 8.44
CA GLN A 523 -10.00 -14.61 8.36
C GLN A 523 -9.81 -15.59 9.51
N ILE A 524 -8.57 -15.89 9.90
CA ILE A 524 -8.31 -16.76 11.06
C ILE A 524 -8.80 -16.09 12.35
N GLY A 525 -8.62 -14.78 12.48
CA GLY A 525 -9.13 -14.02 13.62
C GLY A 525 -10.65 -13.95 13.73
N SER A 526 -11.39 -14.22 12.63
CA SER A 526 -12.85 -14.24 12.66
C SER A 526 -13.44 -15.45 13.41
N GLY A 527 -12.66 -16.53 13.58
CA GLY A 527 -13.10 -17.75 14.27
C GLY A 527 -14.25 -18.49 13.60
N LEU A 528 -14.47 -18.29 12.30
CA LEU A 528 -15.54 -18.96 11.55
C LEU A 528 -15.26 -20.46 11.39
N SER A 529 -16.32 -21.26 11.47
CA SER A 529 -16.34 -22.72 11.26
C SER A 529 -17.38 -23.10 10.21
N GLY A 530 -17.16 -24.18 9.46
CA GLY A 530 -18.07 -24.63 8.41
C GLY A 530 -18.04 -23.75 7.15
N VAL A 531 -16.96 -23.00 6.94
CA VAL A 531 -16.72 -22.15 5.77
C VAL A 531 -15.87 -22.89 4.74
N LEU A 532 -16.08 -22.58 3.46
CA LEU A 532 -15.20 -22.98 2.36
C LEU A 532 -14.24 -21.83 2.04
N TYR A 533 -12.96 -21.99 2.36
CA TYR A 533 -11.93 -21.04 1.97
C TYR A 533 -11.29 -21.45 0.66
N VAL A 534 -11.24 -20.54 -0.32
CA VAL A 534 -10.56 -20.75 -1.59
C VAL A 534 -9.41 -19.74 -1.72
N LEU A 535 -8.17 -20.24 -1.76
CA LEU A 535 -6.94 -19.43 -1.74
C LEU A 535 -6.19 -19.54 -3.06
N ASP A 536 -5.67 -18.41 -3.54
CA ASP A 536 -4.96 -18.31 -4.81
C ASP A 536 -3.46 -18.13 -4.55
N GLU A 537 -2.70 -19.22 -4.56
CA GLU A 537 -1.24 -19.22 -4.45
C GLU A 537 -0.71 -18.40 -3.24
N PRO A 538 -1.10 -18.76 -1.99
CA PRO A 538 -0.74 -18.00 -0.81
C PRO A 538 0.77 -17.97 -0.51
N SER A 539 1.57 -18.85 -1.14
CA SER A 539 3.04 -18.86 -1.01
C SER A 539 3.74 -17.73 -1.77
N ILE A 540 3.02 -16.96 -2.59
CA ILE A 540 3.63 -15.90 -3.42
C ILE A 540 4.38 -14.86 -2.59
N GLY A 541 5.59 -14.52 -3.06
CA GLY A 541 6.48 -13.56 -2.41
C GLY A 541 6.88 -13.95 -0.99
N LEU A 542 6.78 -15.25 -0.65
CA LEU A 542 7.33 -15.82 0.57
C LEU A 542 8.66 -16.51 0.30
N HIS A 543 9.57 -16.32 1.24
CA HIS A 543 10.76 -17.16 1.32
C HIS A 543 10.39 -18.55 1.86
N GLN A 544 11.13 -19.61 1.49
CA GLN A 544 10.83 -20.99 1.89
C GLN A 544 10.62 -21.15 3.40
N ARG A 545 11.47 -20.50 4.19
CA ARG A 545 11.34 -20.40 5.66
C ARG A 545 9.95 -19.95 6.14
N ASP A 546 9.36 -18.96 5.47
CA ASP A 546 8.07 -18.39 5.87
C ASP A 546 6.90 -19.20 5.27
N ASN A 547 7.13 -19.95 4.19
CA ASN A 547 6.19 -20.91 3.63
C ASN A 547 5.81 -21.99 4.66
N ASP A 548 6.79 -22.51 5.40
CA ASP A 548 6.52 -23.48 6.49
C ASP A 548 5.50 -22.95 7.52
N ARG A 549 5.61 -21.66 7.87
CA ARG A 549 4.68 -21.00 8.82
C ARG A 549 3.29 -20.80 8.21
N LEU A 550 3.23 -20.46 6.94
CA LEU A 550 1.98 -20.38 6.19
C LEU A 550 1.25 -21.73 6.19
N LEU A 551 1.96 -22.83 5.90
CA LEU A 551 1.35 -24.17 5.85
C LEU A 551 0.77 -24.59 7.21
N ILE A 552 1.47 -24.31 8.32
CA ILE A 552 0.93 -24.51 9.68
C ILE A 552 -0.37 -23.72 9.87
N THR A 553 -0.39 -22.49 9.36
CA THR A 553 -1.54 -21.60 9.48
C THR A 553 -2.74 -22.08 8.67
N LEU A 554 -2.52 -22.62 7.46
CA LEU A 554 -3.57 -23.21 6.63
C LEU A 554 -4.15 -24.49 7.26
N ARG A 555 -3.31 -25.34 7.86
CA ARG A 555 -3.77 -26.51 8.63
C ARG A 555 -4.63 -26.08 9.81
N ARG A 556 -4.22 -25.05 10.55
CA ARG A 556 -5.04 -24.50 11.64
C ARG A 556 -6.40 -23.99 11.14
N LEU A 557 -6.45 -23.32 10.00
CA LEU A 557 -7.70 -22.85 9.40
C LEU A 557 -8.65 -24.01 9.08
N ARG A 558 -8.12 -25.11 8.54
CA ARG A 558 -8.84 -26.38 8.33
C ARG A 558 -9.32 -26.97 9.65
N ASP A 559 -8.43 -27.08 10.65
CA ASP A 559 -8.69 -27.74 11.94
C ASP A 559 -9.75 -26.99 12.80
N LEU A 560 -10.08 -25.75 12.46
CA LEU A 560 -11.24 -25.02 13.00
C LEU A 560 -12.60 -25.54 12.47
N GLY A 561 -12.61 -26.60 11.67
CA GLY A 561 -13.81 -27.19 11.07
C GLY A 561 -14.17 -26.54 9.72
N ASN A 562 -13.17 -26.08 8.98
CA ASN A 562 -13.34 -25.48 7.65
C ASN A 562 -12.77 -26.38 6.55
N THR A 563 -13.26 -26.19 5.33
CA THR A 563 -12.66 -26.82 4.14
C THR A 563 -11.81 -25.78 3.43
N VAL A 564 -10.56 -26.13 3.10
CA VAL A 564 -9.59 -25.21 2.51
C VAL A 564 -9.17 -25.74 1.15
N ILE A 565 -9.50 -25.03 0.09
CA ILE A 565 -9.04 -25.29 -1.28
C ILE A 565 -7.96 -24.28 -1.61
N VAL A 566 -6.79 -24.74 -2.01
CA VAL A 566 -5.65 -23.90 -2.37
C VAL A 566 -5.24 -24.20 -3.80
N VAL A 567 -5.18 -23.18 -4.65
CA VAL A 567 -4.49 -23.29 -5.95
C VAL A 567 -3.02 -23.04 -5.69
N GLU A 568 -2.15 -24.02 -5.93
CA GLU A 568 -0.72 -23.91 -5.62
C GLU A 568 0.18 -24.70 -6.57
N HIS A 569 1.44 -24.25 -6.61
CA HIS A 569 2.54 -24.86 -7.34
C HIS A 569 3.73 -25.18 -6.44
N ASP A 570 3.76 -24.66 -5.22
CA ASP A 570 4.80 -24.96 -4.24
C ASP A 570 4.81 -26.45 -3.85
N GLU A 571 6.02 -27.02 -3.82
CA GLU A 571 6.24 -28.44 -3.53
C GLU A 571 5.81 -28.82 -2.11
N ASP A 572 6.14 -28.00 -1.10
CA ASP A 572 5.83 -28.30 0.29
C ASP A 572 4.32 -28.20 0.56
N ALA A 573 3.62 -27.28 -0.12
CA ALA A 573 2.17 -27.17 -0.08
C ALA A 573 1.49 -28.42 -0.66
N ILE A 574 1.92 -28.88 -1.84
CA ILE A 574 1.37 -30.09 -2.47
C ILE A 574 1.64 -31.32 -1.60
N ARG A 575 2.85 -31.44 -1.03
CA ARG A 575 3.23 -32.56 -0.17
C ARG A 575 2.49 -32.57 1.16
N THR A 576 2.11 -31.40 1.67
CA THR A 576 1.36 -31.23 2.93
C THR A 576 -0.14 -31.47 2.77
N ALA A 577 -0.68 -31.39 1.55
CA ALA A 577 -2.11 -31.47 1.31
C ALA A 577 -2.69 -32.84 1.71
N ASP A 578 -3.91 -32.81 2.24
CA ASP A 578 -4.66 -34.04 2.55
C ASP A 578 -5.21 -34.67 1.25
N HIS A 579 -5.51 -33.83 0.26
CA HIS A 579 -6.02 -34.23 -1.05
C HIS A 579 -5.42 -33.33 -2.14
N VAL A 580 -5.08 -33.91 -3.28
CA VAL A 580 -4.48 -33.18 -4.41
C VAL A 580 -5.30 -33.45 -5.67
N ILE A 581 -5.54 -32.40 -6.46
CA ILE A 581 -6.18 -32.45 -7.77
C ILE A 581 -5.21 -31.86 -8.79
N ASP A 582 -4.75 -32.69 -9.73
CA ASP A 582 -3.84 -32.28 -10.80
C ASP A 582 -4.62 -31.99 -12.10
N MET A 583 -4.62 -30.72 -12.51
CA MET A 583 -5.30 -30.22 -13.71
C MET A 583 -4.37 -30.25 -14.91
N GLY A 584 -4.81 -30.82 -16.03
CA GLY A 584 -3.98 -30.94 -17.22
C GLY A 584 -4.64 -31.76 -18.35
N PRO A 585 -3.85 -32.36 -19.27
CA PRO A 585 -2.38 -32.40 -19.30
C PRO A 585 -1.72 -31.14 -19.90
N GLY A 586 -2.50 -30.23 -20.51
CA GLY A 586 -2.01 -29.01 -21.16
C GLY A 586 -2.63 -27.72 -20.61
N ALA A 587 -2.40 -26.61 -21.30
CA ALA A 587 -3.03 -25.32 -21.05
C ALA A 587 -4.12 -25.01 -22.09
N GLY A 588 -5.06 -24.12 -21.76
CA GLY A 588 -6.13 -23.70 -22.67
C GLY A 588 -6.98 -24.87 -23.16
N VAL A 589 -7.17 -24.96 -24.47
CA VAL A 589 -7.95 -26.04 -25.12
C VAL A 589 -7.36 -27.44 -24.88
N HIS A 590 -6.07 -27.53 -24.58
CA HIS A 590 -5.39 -28.79 -24.26
C HIS A 590 -5.50 -29.19 -22.78
N GLY A 591 -5.90 -28.25 -21.90
CA GLY A 591 -6.16 -28.49 -20.48
C GLY A 591 -7.61 -28.84 -20.20
N GLY A 592 -8.10 -28.41 -19.03
CA GLY A 592 -9.50 -28.48 -18.65
C GLY A 592 -9.99 -29.86 -18.23
N ALA A 593 -9.07 -30.80 -17.98
CA ALA A 593 -9.38 -32.13 -17.47
C ALA A 593 -8.59 -32.41 -16.18
N ILE A 594 -9.10 -33.31 -15.35
CA ILE A 594 -8.38 -33.84 -14.19
C ILE A 594 -7.52 -35.00 -14.67
N VAL A 595 -6.20 -34.89 -14.47
CA VAL A 595 -5.24 -35.94 -14.84
C VAL A 595 -5.11 -36.95 -13.71
N ALA A 596 -5.02 -36.46 -12.48
CA ALA A 596 -4.91 -37.26 -11.28
C ALA A 596 -5.65 -36.56 -10.13
N GLN A 597 -6.23 -37.34 -9.22
CA GLN A 597 -6.79 -36.83 -7.97
C GLN A 597 -6.64 -37.90 -6.88
N GLY A 598 -6.41 -37.49 -5.64
CA GLY A 598 -6.23 -38.43 -4.53
C GLY A 598 -5.22 -37.95 -3.49
N SER A 599 -4.55 -38.90 -2.86
CA SER A 599 -3.41 -38.64 -1.98
C SER A 599 -2.16 -38.30 -2.79
N LEU A 600 -1.13 -37.75 -2.13
CA LEU A 600 0.18 -37.53 -2.77
C LEU A 600 0.74 -38.80 -3.43
N ALA A 601 0.55 -39.97 -2.81
CA ALA A 601 1.02 -41.24 -3.37
C ALA A 601 0.35 -41.57 -4.71
N ASP A 602 -0.95 -41.26 -4.84
CA ASP A 602 -1.70 -41.47 -6.09
C ASP A 602 -1.19 -40.55 -7.21
N ILE A 603 -0.88 -39.29 -6.88
CA ILE A 603 -0.31 -38.33 -7.84
C ILE A 603 1.07 -38.80 -8.33
N LEU A 604 1.95 -39.22 -7.43
CA LEU A 604 3.29 -39.69 -7.76
C LEU A 604 3.28 -40.98 -8.61
N ALA A 605 2.31 -41.85 -8.37
CA ALA A 605 2.15 -43.10 -9.12
C ALA A 605 1.55 -42.89 -10.52
N THR A 606 0.86 -41.77 -10.76
CA THR A 606 0.16 -41.52 -12.02
C THR A 606 1.14 -41.19 -13.15
N GLU A 607 1.07 -41.94 -14.24
CA GLU A 607 1.78 -41.63 -15.48
C GLU A 607 1.03 -40.55 -16.27
N GLY A 608 1.76 -39.56 -16.80
CA GLY A 608 1.17 -38.43 -17.53
C GLY A 608 0.81 -37.23 -16.66
N SER A 609 0.89 -37.33 -15.33
CA SER A 609 0.88 -36.17 -14.44
C SER A 609 2.24 -35.47 -14.50
N LEU A 610 2.28 -34.27 -15.10
CA LEU A 610 3.49 -33.45 -15.11
C LEU A 610 3.91 -33.07 -13.69
N THR A 611 2.93 -32.74 -12.83
CA THR A 611 3.18 -32.46 -11.42
C THR A 611 3.83 -33.67 -10.74
N GLY A 612 3.27 -34.87 -10.91
CA GLY A 612 3.83 -36.11 -10.39
C GLY A 612 5.24 -36.40 -10.93
N ASP A 613 5.52 -36.10 -12.20
CA ASP A 613 6.86 -36.25 -12.79
C ASP A 613 7.92 -35.38 -12.09
N TYR A 614 7.60 -34.13 -11.77
CA TYR A 614 8.53 -33.23 -11.06
C TYR A 614 8.70 -33.65 -9.59
N LEU A 615 7.60 -33.94 -8.89
CA LEU A 615 7.63 -34.32 -7.47
C LEU A 615 8.29 -35.68 -7.21
N SER A 616 8.29 -36.58 -8.20
CA SER A 616 9.01 -37.87 -8.15
C SER A 616 10.47 -37.77 -8.61
N GLY A 617 10.88 -36.64 -9.19
CA GLY A 617 12.20 -36.46 -9.80
C GLY A 617 12.38 -37.12 -11.18
N ARG A 618 11.30 -37.62 -11.81
CA ARG A 618 11.33 -38.09 -13.21
C ARG A 618 11.62 -36.95 -14.18
N ARG A 619 11.26 -35.72 -13.81
CA ARG A 619 11.65 -34.45 -14.46
C ARG A 619 12.23 -33.50 -13.42
N ALA A 620 13.11 -32.60 -13.86
CA ALA A 620 13.69 -31.57 -13.00
C ALA A 620 14.14 -30.36 -13.84
N VAL A 621 14.32 -29.19 -13.20
CA VAL A 621 15.12 -28.10 -13.77
C VAL A 621 16.58 -28.35 -13.42
N ASP A 622 17.40 -28.55 -14.44
CA ASP A 622 18.81 -28.90 -14.26
C ASP A 622 19.65 -27.73 -13.71
N VAL A 623 20.58 -28.04 -12.80
CA VAL A 623 21.59 -27.09 -12.36
C VAL A 623 22.64 -26.90 -13.46
N PRO A 624 22.97 -25.65 -13.86
CA PRO A 624 23.97 -25.41 -14.90
C PRO A 624 25.35 -25.97 -14.54
N LYS A 625 25.92 -26.80 -15.41
CA LYS A 625 27.26 -27.41 -15.20
C LYS A 625 28.39 -26.38 -15.10
N LYS A 626 28.21 -25.19 -15.70
CA LYS A 626 29.15 -24.07 -15.67
C LYS A 626 28.35 -22.77 -15.57
N ARG A 627 28.71 -21.91 -14.62
CA ARG A 627 28.12 -20.57 -14.44
C ARG A 627 28.91 -19.52 -15.22
N ARG A 628 28.22 -18.50 -15.72
CA ARG A 628 28.82 -17.38 -16.47
C ARG A 628 29.58 -16.48 -15.50
N LYS A 629 30.83 -16.13 -15.84
CA LYS A 629 31.64 -15.18 -15.04
C LYS A 629 31.31 -13.71 -15.31
N GLY A 630 30.49 -13.43 -16.32
CA GLY A 630 30.22 -12.09 -16.83
C GLY A 630 31.27 -11.61 -17.84
N ASN A 631 31.07 -10.40 -18.37
CA ASN A 631 31.89 -9.79 -19.42
C ASN A 631 33.07 -8.94 -18.89
N GLY A 632 33.41 -9.07 -17.61
CA GLY A 632 34.45 -8.29 -16.92
C GLY A 632 34.01 -6.89 -16.48
N ARG A 633 32.80 -6.45 -16.84
CA ARG A 633 32.19 -5.20 -16.36
C ARG A 633 31.21 -5.51 -15.24
N LYS A 634 30.94 -4.51 -14.40
CA LYS A 634 29.99 -4.63 -13.29
C LYS A 634 29.22 -3.34 -13.09
N LEU A 635 28.03 -3.49 -12.52
CA LEU A 635 27.16 -2.42 -12.05
C LEU A 635 27.21 -2.41 -10.53
N THR A 636 27.51 -1.29 -9.89
CA THR A 636 27.67 -1.21 -8.43
C THR A 636 26.74 -0.15 -7.87
N VAL A 637 25.84 -0.56 -6.96
CA VAL A 637 25.03 0.36 -6.15
C VAL A 637 25.82 0.63 -4.87
N ARG A 638 26.08 1.91 -4.54
CA ARG A 638 26.83 2.29 -3.34
C ARG A 638 25.95 3.00 -2.32
N GLY A 639 26.11 2.60 -1.07
CA GLY A 639 25.52 3.24 0.11
C GLY A 639 24.01 3.44 0.02
N ALA A 640 23.26 2.40 -0.38
CA ALA A 640 21.81 2.45 -0.43
C ALA A 640 21.21 2.49 0.98
N ARG A 641 20.37 3.50 1.24
CA ARG A 641 19.81 3.85 2.57
C ARG A 641 18.30 4.09 2.53
N ALA A 642 17.63 3.69 1.46
CA ALA A 642 16.18 3.79 1.35
C ALA A 642 15.48 2.76 2.26
N ASN A 643 14.35 3.15 2.85
CA ASN A 643 13.55 2.35 3.78
C ASN A 643 14.41 1.70 4.89
N ASN A 644 14.50 0.37 4.93
CA ASN A 644 15.26 -0.37 5.93
C ASN A 644 16.70 -0.71 5.52
N LEU A 645 17.18 -0.29 4.34
CA LEU A 645 18.54 -0.58 3.89
C LEU A 645 19.58 0.16 4.76
N LYS A 646 20.61 -0.56 5.22
CA LYS A 646 21.66 -0.05 6.12
C LYS A 646 22.96 0.18 5.35
N ASP A 647 23.01 1.26 4.59
CA ASP A 647 24.20 1.68 3.82
C ASP A 647 24.74 0.60 2.87
N VAL A 648 23.82 -0.10 2.19
CA VAL A 648 24.12 -1.30 1.42
C VAL A 648 24.91 -0.98 0.15
N THR A 649 26.02 -1.70 -0.04
CA THR A 649 26.83 -1.63 -1.27
C THR A 649 26.97 -3.01 -1.90
N ALA A 650 26.44 -3.19 -3.11
CA ALA A 650 26.51 -4.46 -3.84
C ALA A 650 26.93 -4.27 -5.30
N SER A 651 27.63 -5.27 -5.85
CA SER A 651 28.05 -5.31 -7.26
C SER A 651 27.33 -6.45 -8.00
N ILE A 652 26.83 -6.13 -9.19
CA ILE A 652 26.20 -7.05 -10.13
C ILE A 652 27.13 -7.20 -11.35
N PRO A 653 27.66 -8.40 -11.64
CA PRO A 653 28.39 -8.66 -12.88
C PRO A 653 27.49 -8.41 -14.10
N LEU A 654 28.01 -7.79 -15.16
CA LEU A 654 27.24 -7.61 -16.40
C LEU A 654 27.40 -8.82 -17.32
N GLY A 655 26.36 -9.12 -18.10
CA GLY A 655 26.30 -10.29 -18.98
C GLY A 655 26.04 -11.60 -18.23
N THR A 656 25.37 -11.54 -17.08
CA THR A 656 25.00 -12.69 -16.26
C THR A 656 23.52 -12.70 -15.91
N PHE A 657 23.02 -13.86 -15.48
CA PHE A 657 21.74 -13.98 -14.80
C PHE A 657 21.97 -13.82 -13.29
N THR A 658 21.55 -12.69 -12.73
CA THR A 658 21.75 -12.35 -11.31
C THR A 658 20.43 -12.42 -10.55
N CYS A 659 20.40 -13.16 -9.43
CA CYS A 659 19.24 -13.27 -8.57
C CYS A 659 19.44 -12.43 -7.30
N ILE A 660 18.46 -11.58 -6.97
CA ILE A 660 18.36 -10.88 -5.69
C ILE A 660 17.37 -11.65 -4.83
N THR A 661 17.82 -12.18 -3.70
CA THR A 661 17.04 -13.09 -2.86
C THR A 661 17.11 -12.69 -1.38
N GLY A 662 16.47 -13.48 -0.52
CA GLY A 662 16.36 -13.25 0.91
C GLY A 662 14.91 -13.12 1.40
N VAL A 663 14.72 -13.05 2.72
CA VAL A 663 13.39 -13.14 3.35
C VAL A 663 12.47 -11.96 3.00
N SER A 664 11.15 -12.12 3.19
CA SER A 664 10.18 -11.05 2.93
C SER A 664 10.46 -9.86 3.86
N GLY A 665 10.41 -8.63 3.33
CA GLY A 665 10.78 -7.43 4.08
C GLY A 665 12.29 -7.17 4.25
N SER A 666 13.19 -7.97 3.67
CA SER A 666 14.65 -7.77 3.82
C SER A 666 15.22 -6.57 3.07
N GLY A 667 14.44 -5.94 2.18
CA GLY A 667 14.85 -4.78 1.38
C GLY A 667 15.12 -5.08 -0.11
N LYS A 668 14.76 -6.27 -0.62
CA LYS A 668 14.97 -6.68 -2.04
C LYS A 668 14.42 -5.67 -3.06
N SER A 669 13.12 -5.36 -2.97
CA SER A 669 12.47 -4.42 -3.89
C SER A 669 13.03 -3.00 -3.72
N THR A 670 13.38 -2.60 -2.49
CA THR A 670 14.00 -1.30 -2.24
C THR A 670 15.39 -1.16 -2.84
N PHE A 671 16.20 -2.23 -2.79
CA PHE A 671 17.52 -2.24 -3.42
C PHE A 671 17.40 -2.26 -4.96
N THR A 672 16.56 -3.14 -5.50
CA THR A 672 16.52 -3.42 -6.95
C THR A 672 15.61 -2.48 -7.73
N ILE A 673 14.40 -2.21 -7.23
CA ILE A 673 13.39 -1.39 -7.91
C ILE A 673 13.53 0.08 -7.51
N ASP A 674 13.40 0.39 -6.21
CA ASP A 674 13.36 1.78 -5.73
C ASP A 674 14.71 2.50 -5.90
N THR A 675 15.82 1.75 -5.85
CA THR A 675 17.18 2.32 -5.96
C THR A 675 17.79 2.06 -7.33
N LEU A 676 18.05 0.80 -7.68
CA LEU A 676 18.77 0.44 -8.90
C LEU A 676 17.98 0.79 -10.18
N TYR A 677 16.77 0.27 -10.34
CA TYR A 677 15.94 0.52 -11.51
C TYR A 677 15.58 2.01 -11.63
N ALA A 678 15.10 2.63 -10.55
CA ALA A 678 14.69 4.03 -10.57
C ALA A 678 15.83 4.95 -11.05
N THR A 679 17.04 4.74 -10.54
CA THR A 679 18.22 5.52 -10.94
C THR A 679 18.67 5.18 -12.37
N ALA A 680 18.75 3.90 -12.73
CA ALA A 680 19.11 3.48 -14.07
C ALA A 680 18.14 4.03 -15.13
N ALA A 681 16.84 4.04 -14.84
CA ALA A 681 15.83 4.55 -15.76
C ALA A 681 15.86 6.08 -15.87
N ARG A 682 16.17 6.82 -14.79
CA ARG A 682 16.42 8.27 -14.85
C ARG A 682 17.60 8.59 -15.76
N VAL A 683 18.70 7.85 -15.63
CA VAL A 683 19.95 8.10 -16.35
C VAL A 683 19.89 7.63 -17.80
N LEU A 684 19.47 6.38 -18.03
CA LEU A 684 19.50 5.74 -19.35
C LEU A 684 18.26 6.04 -20.19
N ASN A 685 17.08 5.99 -19.57
CA ASN A 685 15.80 6.11 -20.29
C ASN A 685 15.21 7.53 -20.21
N GLY A 686 15.77 8.42 -19.38
CA GLY A 686 15.19 9.74 -19.09
C GLY A 686 13.87 9.67 -18.32
N ALA A 687 13.64 8.60 -17.56
CA ALA A 687 12.42 8.41 -16.79
C ALA A 687 12.32 9.41 -15.63
N ARG A 688 11.07 9.67 -15.20
CA ARG A 688 10.76 10.56 -14.07
C ARG A 688 10.25 9.72 -12.92
N MET A 689 11.18 9.30 -12.08
CA MET A 689 10.89 8.48 -10.91
C MET A 689 11.71 9.01 -9.74
N LEU A 690 11.16 8.86 -8.53
CA LEU A 690 11.95 9.07 -7.33
C LEU A 690 12.92 7.90 -7.20
N ALA A 691 14.19 8.21 -6.97
CA ALA A 691 15.16 7.19 -6.61
C ALA A 691 15.27 7.15 -5.09
N GLY A 692 15.31 5.96 -4.52
CA GLY A 692 15.62 5.75 -3.11
C GLY A 692 16.97 6.38 -2.75
N HIS A 693 17.12 6.83 -1.50
CA HIS A 693 18.37 7.42 -1.03
C HIS A 693 19.55 6.46 -1.20
N HIS A 694 20.59 6.92 -1.91
CA HIS A 694 21.83 6.19 -2.13
C HIS A 694 22.96 7.17 -2.46
N GLU A 695 24.23 6.73 -2.43
CA GLU A 695 25.37 7.59 -2.74
C GLU A 695 25.56 7.77 -4.24
N LYS A 696 25.69 6.67 -4.99
CA LYS A 696 25.77 6.66 -6.46
C LYS A 696 25.65 5.25 -7.03
N ILE A 697 25.37 5.15 -8.32
CA ILE A 697 25.46 3.90 -9.08
C ILE A 697 26.57 4.00 -10.13
N GLU A 698 27.54 3.09 -10.06
CA GLU A 698 28.68 3.02 -10.98
C GLU A 698 28.45 1.94 -12.05
N GLY A 699 28.88 2.16 -13.29
CA GLY A 699 28.81 1.17 -14.37
C GLY A 699 27.63 1.32 -15.33
N LEU A 700 26.75 2.32 -15.12
CA LEU A 700 25.62 2.61 -16.01
C LEU A 700 26.05 2.95 -17.45
N GLN A 701 27.24 3.51 -17.64
CA GLN A 701 27.80 3.81 -18.97
C GLN A 701 28.04 2.58 -19.86
N HIS A 702 27.95 1.38 -19.30
CA HIS A 702 28.07 0.12 -20.05
C HIS A 702 26.74 -0.38 -20.62
N LEU A 703 25.64 0.32 -20.35
CA LEU A 703 24.28 -0.07 -20.70
C LEU A 703 23.63 0.99 -21.59
N ASP A 704 22.83 0.56 -22.56
CA ASP A 704 22.11 1.46 -23.47
C ASP A 704 20.77 1.91 -22.87
N LYS A 705 20.10 0.99 -22.15
CA LYS A 705 18.77 1.16 -21.56
C LYS A 705 18.54 0.16 -20.44
N VAL A 706 17.60 0.47 -19.57
CA VAL A 706 17.06 -0.46 -18.57
C VAL A 706 15.59 -0.76 -18.88
N ILE A 707 15.15 -1.99 -18.63
CA ILE A 707 13.77 -2.42 -18.82
C ILE A 707 13.33 -3.13 -17.56
N ASP A 708 12.29 -2.60 -16.94
CA ASP A 708 11.56 -3.27 -15.87
C ASP A 708 10.39 -4.05 -16.46
N ILE A 709 10.30 -5.33 -16.12
CA ILE A 709 9.25 -6.25 -16.50
C ILE A 709 8.52 -6.67 -15.23
N ASP A 710 7.59 -5.82 -14.81
CA ASP A 710 6.78 -5.99 -13.60
C ASP A 710 5.46 -6.73 -13.88
N GLN A 711 4.77 -7.14 -12.82
CA GLN A 711 3.49 -7.84 -12.87
C GLN A 711 2.28 -6.89 -12.99
N SER A 712 2.49 -5.57 -13.12
CA SER A 712 1.38 -4.64 -13.27
C SER A 712 0.53 -4.96 -14.51
N PRO A 713 -0.79 -4.77 -14.45
CA PRO A 713 -1.65 -5.05 -15.60
C PRO A 713 -1.18 -4.29 -16.85
N ILE A 714 -1.14 -4.96 -18.01
CA ILE A 714 -0.77 -4.33 -19.29
C ILE A 714 -1.73 -3.20 -19.68
N GLY A 715 -2.93 -3.18 -19.10
CA GLY A 715 -3.86 -2.07 -19.14
C GLY A 715 -5.01 -2.29 -18.15
N ARG A 716 -5.72 -1.20 -17.81
CA ARG A 716 -6.81 -1.20 -16.83
C ARG A 716 -8.20 -1.21 -17.46
N THR A 717 -8.27 -1.35 -18.79
CA THR A 717 -9.53 -1.35 -19.54
C THR A 717 -9.58 -2.54 -20.48
N PRO A 718 -10.78 -3.04 -20.83
CA PRO A 718 -10.98 -4.11 -21.82
C PRO A 718 -10.38 -3.85 -23.21
N ARG A 719 -10.00 -2.59 -23.49
CA ARG A 719 -9.36 -2.16 -24.74
C ARG A 719 -7.90 -2.60 -24.85
N SER A 720 -7.23 -2.79 -23.73
CA SER A 720 -5.87 -3.32 -23.72
C SER A 720 -5.95 -4.85 -23.80
N ASN A 721 -5.12 -5.45 -24.64
CA ASN A 721 -5.06 -6.89 -24.89
C ASN A 721 -3.68 -7.28 -25.47
N PRO A 722 -3.32 -8.57 -25.52
CA PRO A 722 -2.02 -9.01 -26.04
C PRO A 722 -1.68 -8.47 -27.43
N ALA A 723 -2.65 -8.44 -28.36
CA ALA A 723 -2.43 -7.92 -29.71
C ALA A 723 -2.13 -6.42 -29.75
N THR A 724 -2.83 -5.60 -28.95
CA THR A 724 -2.56 -4.16 -28.85
C THR A 724 -1.21 -3.89 -28.22
N TYR A 725 -0.83 -4.63 -27.17
CA TYR A 725 0.37 -4.37 -26.39
C TYR A 725 1.67 -4.74 -27.13
N THR A 726 1.66 -5.90 -27.82
CA THR A 726 2.74 -6.34 -28.73
C THR A 726 2.77 -5.54 -30.03
N GLY A 727 1.75 -4.72 -30.29
CA GLY A 727 1.57 -3.98 -31.53
C GLY A 727 1.22 -4.87 -32.73
N ALA A 728 0.83 -6.13 -32.53
CA ALA A 728 0.34 -7.00 -33.58
C ALA A 728 -0.99 -6.50 -34.17
N PHE A 729 -1.83 -5.85 -33.36
CA PHE A 729 -3.15 -5.39 -33.78
C PHE A 729 -3.11 -4.35 -34.91
N THR A 730 -2.09 -3.49 -34.96
CA THR A 730 -1.90 -2.57 -36.09
C THR A 730 -1.69 -3.36 -37.39
N ASN A 731 -0.78 -4.35 -37.37
CA ASN A 731 -0.51 -5.21 -38.53
C ASN A 731 -1.76 -6.00 -38.96
N ILE A 732 -2.56 -6.48 -38.01
CA ILE A 732 -3.83 -7.17 -38.28
C ILE A 732 -4.83 -6.22 -38.96
N ARG A 733 -5.00 -5.00 -38.46
CA ARG A 733 -5.93 -4.02 -39.05
C ARG A 733 -5.52 -3.59 -40.45
N ASP A 734 -4.22 -3.40 -40.67
CA ASP A 734 -3.68 -3.06 -41.99
C ASP A 734 -3.90 -4.21 -42.98
N TRP A 735 -3.74 -5.46 -42.52
CA TRP A 735 -4.04 -6.65 -43.31
C TRP A 735 -5.52 -6.70 -43.72
N PHE A 736 -6.45 -6.54 -42.77
CA PHE A 736 -7.89 -6.53 -43.05
C PHE A 736 -8.31 -5.38 -43.98
N ALA A 737 -7.71 -4.20 -43.83
CA ALA A 737 -7.94 -3.08 -44.75
C ALA A 737 -7.43 -3.35 -46.17
N GLY A 738 -6.42 -4.21 -46.33
CA GLY A 738 -5.88 -4.62 -47.64
C GLY A 738 -6.74 -5.65 -48.38
N LEU A 739 -7.75 -6.25 -47.74
CA LEU A 739 -8.59 -7.28 -48.37
C LEU A 739 -9.46 -6.68 -49.49
N PRO A 740 -9.75 -7.43 -50.58
CA PRO A 740 -10.57 -6.94 -51.68
C PRO A 740 -11.95 -6.41 -51.24
N GLU A 741 -12.62 -7.12 -50.32
CA GLU A 741 -13.92 -6.71 -49.76
C GLU A 741 -13.84 -5.39 -49.00
N ALA A 742 -12.77 -5.18 -48.24
CA ALA A 742 -12.54 -3.94 -47.50
C ALA A 742 -12.24 -2.77 -48.45
N GLN A 743 -11.40 -3.00 -49.47
CA GLN A 743 -11.06 -2.00 -50.48
C GLN A 743 -12.29 -1.56 -51.29
N ALA A 744 -13.14 -2.52 -51.71
CA ALA A 744 -14.38 -2.21 -52.43
C ALA A 744 -15.35 -1.35 -51.61
N ARG A 745 -15.38 -1.52 -50.29
CA ARG A 745 -16.20 -0.73 -49.35
C ARG A 745 -15.52 0.56 -48.86
N GLY A 746 -14.29 0.83 -49.31
CA GLY A 746 -13.51 2.00 -48.88
C GLY A 746 -13.05 1.95 -47.42
N TYR A 747 -13.06 0.77 -46.80
CA TYR A 747 -12.68 0.62 -45.40
C TYR A 747 -11.17 0.81 -45.22
N LYS A 748 -10.82 1.63 -44.23
CA LYS A 748 -9.44 1.91 -43.81
C LYS A 748 -9.13 1.16 -42.51
N PRO A 749 -7.85 1.08 -42.06
CA PRO A 749 -7.49 0.43 -40.79
C PRO A 749 -8.23 0.99 -39.56
N GLY A 750 -8.76 2.22 -39.64
CA GLY A 750 -9.62 2.81 -38.62
C GLY A 750 -10.95 2.08 -38.43
N ARG A 751 -11.57 1.54 -39.49
CA ARG A 751 -12.83 0.77 -39.41
C ARG A 751 -12.66 -0.48 -38.55
N PHE A 752 -11.51 -1.13 -38.67
CA PHE A 752 -11.14 -2.34 -37.94
C PHE A 752 -10.58 -2.06 -36.55
N SER A 753 -10.61 -0.81 -36.08
CA SER A 753 -10.22 -0.44 -34.72
C SER A 753 -11.43 -0.39 -33.80
N PHE A 754 -11.43 -1.19 -32.73
CA PHE A 754 -12.45 -1.08 -31.69
C PHE A 754 -12.31 0.22 -30.86
N ASN A 755 -11.18 0.94 -30.97
CA ASN A 755 -10.94 2.20 -30.25
C ASN A 755 -11.51 3.45 -30.94
N VAL A 756 -11.91 3.34 -32.22
CA VAL A 756 -12.28 4.50 -33.04
C VAL A 756 -13.72 4.34 -33.52
N LYS A 757 -14.46 5.47 -33.56
CA LYS A 757 -15.80 5.50 -34.16
C LYS A 757 -15.73 5.13 -35.64
N GLY A 758 -16.67 4.29 -36.09
CA GLY A 758 -16.77 3.88 -37.48
C GLY A 758 -17.16 2.42 -37.64
N GLY A 759 -16.40 1.48 -37.07
CA GLY A 759 -16.69 0.04 -37.19
C GLY A 759 -16.92 -0.70 -35.88
N ARG A 760 -16.60 -0.08 -34.74
CA ARG A 760 -16.89 -0.64 -33.41
C ARG A 760 -18.39 -0.70 -33.13
N CYS A 761 -18.80 -1.52 -32.17
CA CYS A 761 -20.14 -1.48 -31.59
C CYS A 761 -20.28 -0.20 -30.76
N GLU A 762 -21.32 0.61 -31.00
CA GLU A 762 -21.53 1.87 -30.27
C GLU A 762 -22.17 1.67 -28.89
N ALA A 763 -22.88 0.56 -28.65
CA ALA A 763 -23.47 0.26 -27.35
C ALA A 763 -22.40 0.06 -26.25
N CYS A 764 -21.39 -0.76 -26.52
CA CYS A 764 -20.24 -0.96 -25.62
C CYS A 764 -19.03 -0.09 -25.98
N GLN A 765 -19.16 0.81 -26.97
CA GLN A 765 -18.07 1.64 -27.50
C GLN A 765 -16.78 0.86 -27.85
N GLY A 766 -16.91 -0.39 -28.26
CA GLY A 766 -15.81 -1.29 -28.65
C GLY A 766 -15.21 -2.14 -27.52
N ASP A 767 -15.70 -2.02 -26.29
CA ASP A 767 -15.17 -2.81 -25.15
C ASP A 767 -15.63 -4.27 -25.21
N GLY A 768 -16.80 -4.53 -25.83
CA GLY A 768 -17.43 -5.86 -25.93
C GLY A 768 -18.18 -6.29 -24.67
N VAL A 769 -17.91 -5.62 -23.55
CA VAL A 769 -18.54 -5.82 -22.25
C VAL A 769 -19.04 -4.48 -21.71
N LEU A 770 -19.99 -4.53 -20.79
CA LEU A 770 -20.50 -3.41 -20.03
C LEU A 770 -20.12 -3.62 -18.55
N LYS A 771 -19.60 -2.57 -17.91
CA LYS A 771 -19.27 -2.61 -16.49
C LYS A 771 -20.53 -2.31 -15.68
N ILE A 772 -20.93 -3.23 -14.81
CA ILE A 772 -22.02 -3.04 -13.85
C ILE A 772 -21.40 -2.74 -12.48
N GLU A 773 -21.77 -1.59 -11.92
CA GLU A 773 -21.33 -1.19 -10.59
C GLU A 773 -22.12 -1.94 -9.52
N MET A 774 -21.40 -2.59 -8.61
CA MET A 774 -21.99 -3.40 -7.54
C MET A 774 -21.75 -2.70 -6.19
N HIS A 775 -22.78 -2.61 -5.36
CA HIS A 775 -22.68 -1.86 -4.09
C HIS A 775 -21.82 -2.56 -3.03
N PHE A 776 -21.96 -3.89 -2.90
CA PHE A 776 -21.29 -4.70 -1.86
C PHE A 776 -20.36 -5.77 -2.42
N LEU A 777 -20.50 -6.10 -3.71
CA LEU A 777 -19.65 -7.04 -4.41
C LEU A 777 -18.69 -6.27 -5.32
N PRO A 778 -17.57 -6.88 -5.77
CA PRO A 778 -16.75 -6.28 -6.81
C PRO A 778 -17.56 -6.02 -8.08
N ASP A 779 -17.25 -4.92 -8.79
CA ASP A 779 -17.86 -4.62 -10.08
C ASP A 779 -17.66 -5.78 -11.06
N VAL A 780 -18.70 -6.07 -11.84
CA VAL A 780 -18.69 -7.18 -12.80
C VAL A 780 -18.80 -6.68 -14.23
N TYR A 781 -18.15 -7.37 -15.15
CA TYR A 781 -18.27 -7.12 -16.59
C TYR A 781 -19.28 -8.10 -17.18
N VAL A 782 -20.33 -7.58 -17.81
CA VAL A 782 -21.34 -8.38 -18.50
C VAL A 782 -21.16 -8.24 -19.99
N THR A 783 -21.27 -9.35 -20.73
CA THR A 783 -21.18 -9.35 -22.19
C THR A 783 -22.22 -8.42 -22.79
N CYS A 784 -21.81 -7.56 -23.74
CA CYS A 784 -22.73 -6.65 -24.40
C CYS A 784 -23.78 -7.44 -25.20
N ASP A 785 -25.04 -7.13 -24.96
CA ASP A 785 -26.23 -7.71 -25.60
C ASP A 785 -26.35 -7.37 -27.09
N VAL A 786 -25.84 -6.22 -27.53
CA VAL A 786 -25.93 -5.80 -28.95
C VAL A 786 -24.91 -6.50 -29.85
N CYS A 787 -23.66 -6.61 -29.42
CA CYS A 787 -22.60 -7.24 -30.24
C CYS A 787 -22.20 -8.63 -29.76
N HIS A 788 -22.80 -9.14 -28.68
CA HIS A 788 -22.48 -10.44 -28.07
C HIS A 788 -20.96 -10.61 -27.86
N GLY A 789 -20.30 -9.59 -27.32
CA GLY A 789 -18.85 -9.62 -27.09
C GLY A 789 -17.95 -9.39 -28.32
N LYS A 790 -18.49 -9.36 -29.54
CA LYS A 790 -17.69 -9.23 -30.78
C LYS A 790 -17.01 -7.87 -30.98
N ARG A 791 -17.33 -6.84 -30.18
CA ARG A 791 -16.74 -5.47 -30.21
C ARG A 791 -17.02 -4.62 -31.44
N TYR A 792 -17.50 -5.21 -32.54
CA TYR A 792 -17.75 -4.53 -33.81
C TYR A 792 -19.23 -4.57 -34.19
N ASN A 793 -19.63 -3.67 -35.09
CA ASN A 793 -20.93 -3.75 -35.75
C ASN A 793 -20.93 -4.83 -36.83
N ARG A 794 -22.13 -5.24 -37.24
CA ARG A 794 -22.35 -6.32 -38.21
C ARG A 794 -21.62 -6.07 -39.53
N GLU A 795 -21.68 -4.86 -40.06
CA GLU A 795 -21.12 -4.52 -41.39
C GLU A 795 -19.59 -4.61 -41.42
N THR A 796 -18.92 -4.42 -40.28
CA THR A 796 -17.47 -4.59 -40.16
C THR A 796 -17.08 -6.07 -40.13
N LEU A 797 -17.92 -6.91 -39.53
CA LEU A 797 -17.68 -8.36 -39.40
C LEU A 797 -17.89 -9.13 -40.71
N GLU A 798 -18.55 -8.53 -41.70
CA GLU A 798 -18.73 -9.13 -43.03
C GLU A 798 -17.42 -9.27 -43.82
N VAL A 799 -16.39 -8.47 -43.49
CA VAL A 799 -15.08 -8.61 -44.11
C VAL A 799 -14.33 -9.78 -43.47
N THR A 800 -13.99 -10.79 -44.28
CA THR A 800 -13.35 -12.01 -43.75
C THR A 800 -12.00 -12.30 -44.42
N PHE A 801 -11.08 -12.85 -43.63
CA PHE A 801 -9.84 -13.45 -44.12
C PHE A 801 -9.87 -14.94 -43.83
N LYS A 802 -9.73 -15.79 -44.86
CA LYS A 802 -9.88 -17.25 -44.73
C LYS A 802 -11.16 -17.68 -43.98
N GLY A 803 -12.28 -16.99 -44.25
CA GLY A 803 -13.57 -17.25 -43.61
C GLY A 803 -13.70 -16.81 -42.14
N LYS A 804 -12.73 -16.04 -41.61
CA LYS A 804 -12.76 -15.50 -40.25
C LYS A 804 -12.84 -13.98 -40.28
N SER A 805 -13.77 -13.40 -39.53
CA SER A 805 -13.85 -11.95 -39.34
C SER A 805 -12.74 -11.46 -38.41
N ILE A 806 -12.56 -10.14 -38.28
CA ILE A 806 -11.58 -9.60 -37.33
C ILE A 806 -11.89 -9.99 -35.88
N ALA A 807 -13.17 -10.11 -35.51
CA ALA A 807 -13.54 -10.54 -34.17
C ALA A 807 -13.16 -12.01 -33.92
N ASP A 808 -13.29 -12.88 -34.94
CA ASP A 808 -12.89 -14.27 -34.82
C ASP A 808 -11.36 -14.42 -34.74
N VAL A 809 -10.62 -13.53 -35.42
CA VAL A 809 -9.16 -13.41 -35.30
C VAL A 809 -8.73 -12.91 -33.92
N LEU A 810 -9.53 -12.08 -33.26
CA LEU A 810 -9.26 -11.68 -31.87
C LEU A 810 -9.66 -12.74 -30.85
N ASP A 811 -10.55 -13.67 -31.21
CA ASP A 811 -11.06 -14.71 -30.31
C ASP A 811 -10.29 -16.04 -30.40
N MET A 812 -9.47 -16.24 -31.44
CA MET A 812 -8.56 -17.40 -31.52
C MET A 812 -7.43 -17.34 -30.49
N THR A 813 -6.89 -18.50 -30.16
CA THR A 813 -5.70 -18.60 -29.30
C THR A 813 -4.46 -18.06 -30.03
N VAL A 814 -3.45 -17.65 -29.27
CA VAL A 814 -2.15 -17.24 -29.83
C VAL A 814 -1.54 -18.38 -30.64
N GLU A 815 -1.63 -19.62 -30.16
CA GLU A 815 -1.14 -20.81 -30.87
C GLU A 815 -1.82 -20.99 -32.23
N ASP A 816 -3.16 -20.92 -32.29
CA ASP A 816 -3.91 -20.96 -33.54
C ASP A 816 -3.52 -19.80 -34.47
N ALA A 817 -3.28 -18.61 -33.91
CA ALA A 817 -2.90 -17.43 -34.67
C ALA A 817 -1.53 -17.57 -35.33
N VAL A 818 -0.57 -18.29 -34.72
CA VAL A 818 0.73 -18.58 -35.33
C VAL A 818 0.55 -19.34 -36.64
N GLU A 819 -0.23 -20.42 -36.64
CA GLU A 819 -0.46 -21.22 -37.85
C GLU A 819 -1.38 -20.49 -38.84
N PHE A 820 -2.41 -19.79 -38.37
CA PHE A 820 -3.33 -19.04 -39.22
C PHE A 820 -2.63 -17.93 -40.03
N PHE A 821 -1.70 -17.21 -39.39
CA PHE A 821 -0.89 -16.15 -39.99
C PHE A 821 0.47 -16.60 -40.49
N LYS A 822 0.70 -17.91 -40.71
CA LYS A 822 1.98 -18.45 -41.21
C LYS A 822 2.55 -17.73 -42.44
N ALA A 823 1.67 -17.26 -43.33
CA ALA A 823 2.01 -16.52 -44.55
C ALA A 823 2.18 -14.99 -44.35
N VAL A 824 2.02 -14.48 -43.13
CA VAL A 824 2.10 -13.05 -42.78
C VAL A 824 3.11 -12.86 -41.63
N PRO A 825 4.42 -12.83 -41.93
CA PRO A 825 5.48 -12.82 -40.91
C PRO A 825 5.34 -11.72 -39.84
N PRO A 826 5.00 -10.46 -40.16
CA PRO A 826 4.88 -9.40 -39.15
C PRO A 826 3.80 -9.63 -38.08
N ILE A 827 2.84 -10.54 -38.32
CA ILE A 827 1.83 -10.95 -37.34
C ILE A 827 2.28 -12.26 -36.68
N ARG A 828 2.66 -13.26 -37.49
CA ARG A 828 3.14 -14.57 -37.02
C ARG A 828 4.25 -14.45 -35.99
N ASP A 829 5.28 -13.67 -36.26
CA ASP A 829 6.47 -13.60 -35.39
C ASP A 829 6.12 -13.05 -34.01
N LYS A 830 5.17 -12.11 -33.93
CA LYS A 830 4.66 -11.59 -32.65
C LYS A 830 3.84 -12.63 -31.88
N MET A 831 3.04 -13.43 -32.59
CA MET A 831 2.29 -14.53 -31.96
C MET A 831 3.23 -15.66 -31.52
N ALA A 832 4.26 -15.96 -32.29
CA ALA A 832 5.26 -16.97 -31.95
C ALA A 832 6.00 -16.59 -30.66
N MET A 833 6.38 -15.32 -30.51
CA MET A 833 7.01 -14.82 -29.27
C MET A 833 6.08 -14.94 -28.06
N LEU A 834 4.78 -14.69 -28.22
CA LEU A 834 3.80 -14.92 -27.14
C LEU A 834 3.67 -16.41 -26.80
N ALA A 835 3.68 -17.30 -27.80
CA ALA A 835 3.65 -18.74 -27.57
C ALA A 835 4.92 -19.26 -26.88
N GLU A 836 6.08 -18.73 -27.26
CA GLU A 836 7.39 -19.10 -26.72
C GLU A 836 7.52 -18.76 -25.23
N VAL A 837 6.95 -17.62 -24.78
CA VAL A 837 6.86 -17.28 -23.35
C VAL A 837 5.76 -18.04 -22.59
N GLY A 838 5.14 -19.05 -23.22
CA GLY A 838 4.13 -19.91 -22.60
C GLY A 838 2.69 -19.38 -22.65
N LEU A 839 2.39 -18.35 -23.45
CA LEU A 839 1.04 -17.76 -23.58
C LEU A 839 0.29 -18.25 -24.81
N GLY A 840 0.62 -19.43 -25.35
CA GLY A 840 -0.05 -19.99 -26.54
C GLY A 840 -1.57 -20.14 -26.36
N TYR A 841 -2.01 -20.43 -25.14
CA TYR A 841 -3.42 -20.62 -24.79
C TYR A 841 -4.24 -19.33 -24.68
N VAL A 842 -3.59 -18.18 -24.51
CA VAL A 842 -4.26 -16.88 -24.33
C VAL A 842 -4.90 -16.48 -25.66
N LYS A 843 -6.10 -15.86 -25.62
CA LYS A 843 -6.71 -15.33 -26.85
C LYS A 843 -6.01 -14.06 -27.30
N VAL A 844 -5.86 -13.88 -28.61
CA VAL A 844 -5.19 -12.72 -29.22
C VAL A 844 -5.76 -11.38 -28.72
N GLY A 845 -7.08 -11.30 -28.57
CA GLY A 845 -7.82 -10.14 -28.08
C GLY A 845 -8.30 -10.23 -26.63
N GLN A 846 -7.78 -11.16 -25.82
CA GLN A 846 -8.17 -11.32 -24.42
C GLN A 846 -8.02 -10.01 -23.65
N GLN A 847 -9.03 -9.66 -22.85
CA GLN A 847 -9.04 -8.39 -22.13
C GLN A 847 -7.92 -8.36 -21.09
N ALA A 848 -7.18 -7.26 -21.01
CA ALA A 848 -6.08 -7.11 -20.05
C ALA A 848 -6.53 -7.22 -18.59
N THR A 849 -7.78 -6.85 -18.31
CA THR A 849 -8.39 -6.94 -16.97
C THR A 849 -8.65 -8.38 -16.51
N THR A 850 -8.60 -9.35 -17.44
CA THR A 850 -8.77 -10.78 -17.14
C THR A 850 -7.47 -11.56 -17.27
N LEU A 851 -6.33 -10.87 -17.44
CA LEU A 851 -5.01 -11.49 -17.39
C LEU A 851 -4.50 -11.46 -15.95
N SER A 852 -3.89 -12.55 -15.51
CA SER A 852 -3.13 -12.61 -14.27
C SER A 852 -1.89 -11.70 -14.33
N GLY A 853 -1.32 -11.38 -13.17
CA GLY A 853 -0.07 -10.61 -13.09
C GLY A 853 1.08 -11.26 -13.85
N GLY A 854 1.25 -12.58 -13.71
CA GLY A 854 2.26 -13.35 -14.44
C GLY A 854 2.00 -13.44 -15.94
N GLU A 855 0.74 -13.52 -16.40
CA GLU A 855 0.43 -13.42 -17.85
C GLU A 855 0.75 -12.02 -18.39
N ALA A 856 0.37 -10.97 -17.68
CA ALA A 856 0.68 -9.59 -18.04
C ALA A 856 2.20 -9.37 -18.16
N GLN A 857 2.97 -9.89 -17.21
CA GLN A 857 4.43 -9.86 -17.21
C GLN A 857 5.03 -10.59 -18.43
N ARG A 858 4.54 -11.80 -18.73
CA ARG A 858 4.98 -12.57 -19.91
C ARG A 858 4.64 -11.89 -21.23
N VAL A 859 3.50 -11.19 -21.34
CA VAL A 859 3.18 -10.36 -22.52
C VAL A 859 4.21 -9.23 -22.71
N LYS A 860 4.68 -8.61 -21.61
CA LYS A 860 5.74 -7.59 -21.66
C LYS A 860 7.08 -8.20 -22.09
N LEU A 861 7.42 -9.37 -21.57
CA LEU A 861 8.62 -10.12 -21.96
C LEU A 861 8.61 -10.47 -23.46
N ALA A 862 7.51 -11.01 -23.98
CA ALA A 862 7.35 -11.32 -25.41
C ALA A 862 7.57 -10.11 -26.32
N LYS A 863 7.11 -8.93 -25.89
CA LYS A 863 7.34 -7.67 -26.62
C LYS A 863 8.82 -7.32 -26.69
N GLU A 864 9.59 -7.54 -25.63
CA GLU A 864 11.03 -7.24 -25.63
C GLU A 864 11.84 -8.28 -26.41
N LEU A 865 11.45 -9.56 -26.38
CA LEU A 865 12.05 -10.61 -27.22
C LEU A 865 11.86 -10.35 -28.72
N SER A 866 10.74 -9.72 -29.09
CA SER A 866 10.47 -9.34 -30.48
C SER A 866 11.37 -8.22 -31.02
N ARG A 867 12.16 -7.57 -30.15
CA ARG A 867 13.07 -6.48 -30.53
C ARG A 867 14.47 -6.99 -30.79
N ARG A 868 15.19 -6.31 -31.68
CA ARG A 868 16.59 -6.59 -31.95
C ARG A 868 17.45 -6.24 -30.72
N ALA A 869 18.15 -7.23 -30.17
CA ALA A 869 19.05 -7.04 -29.03
C ALA A 869 20.27 -6.20 -29.41
N THR A 870 20.67 -5.28 -28.52
CA THR A 870 21.93 -4.52 -28.65
C THR A 870 23.08 -5.16 -27.87
N GLY A 871 22.79 -6.14 -27.00
CA GLY A 871 23.75 -6.81 -26.13
C GLY A 871 24.14 -6.01 -24.88
N ASN A 872 23.65 -4.78 -24.70
CA ASN A 872 23.95 -3.91 -23.55
C ASN A 872 22.67 -3.43 -22.84
N THR A 873 21.62 -4.24 -22.81
CA THR A 873 20.38 -3.91 -22.08
C THR A 873 20.38 -4.56 -20.69
N LEU A 874 19.91 -3.82 -19.68
CA LEU A 874 19.64 -4.35 -18.35
C LEU A 874 18.14 -4.67 -18.23
N TYR A 875 17.81 -5.94 -18.01
CA TYR A 875 16.46 -6.39 -17.70
C TYR A 875 16.33 -6.60 -16.20
N ILE A 876 15.26 -6.07 -15.61
CA ILE A 876 14.91 -6.28 -14.21
C ILE A 876 13.53 -6.93 -14.19
N LEU A 877 13.40 -8.05 -13.49
CA LEU A 877 12.15 -8.77 -13.33
C LEU A 877 11.85 -8.97 -11.84
N ASP A 878 10.63 -8.65 -11.44
CA ASP A 878 10.12 -8.87 -10.09
C ASP A 878 9.29 -10.16 -10.06
N GLU A 879 9.77 -11.16 -9.33
CA GLU A 879 9.16 -12.48 -9.13
C GLU A 879 8.55 -13.09 -10.41
N PRO A 880 9.34 -13.31 -11.48
CA PRO A 880 8.79 -13.78 -12.75
C PRO A 880 8.22 -15.21 -12.70
N THR A 881 8.45 -15.98 -11.63
CA THR A 881 7.86 -17.32 -11.45
C THR A 881 6.55 -17.36 -10.70
N THR A 882 6.00 -16.21 -10.29
CA THR A 882 4.68 -16.14 -9.67
C THR A 882 3.62 -16.84 -10.52
N GLY A 883 2.94 -17.82 -9.92
CA GLY A 883 1.87 -18.61 -10.54
C GLY A 883 2.26 -19.50 -11.70
N LEU A 884 3.53 -19.91 -11.73
CA LEU A 884 4.04 -20.86 -12.71
C LEU A 884 4.25 -22.23 -12.08
N HIS A 885 3.76 -23.24 -12.80
CA HIS A 885 4.10 -24.64 -12.53
C HIS A 885 5.58 -24.90 -12.86
N PHE A 886 6.18 -25.95 -12.29
CA PHE A 886 7.59 -26.33 -12.51
C PHE A 886 8.01 -26.35 -13.99
N GLU A 887 7.18 -26.93 -14.85
CA GLU A 887 7.41 -26.95 -16.31
C GLU A 887 7.38 -25.57 -16.95
N ASP A 888 6.54 -24.67 -16.47
CA ASP A 888 6.45 -23.30 -16.97
C ASP A 888 7.65 -22.47 -16.48
N VAL A 889 8.11 -22.70 -15.24
CA VAL A 889 9.37 -22.13 -14.72
C VAL A 889 10.56 -22.57 -15.58
N ARG A 890 10.64 -23.86 -15.95
CA ARG A 890 11.69 -24.38 -16.83
C ARG A 890 11.72 -23.64 -18.17
N LYS A 891 10.56 -23.49 -18.83
CA LYS A 891 10.44 -22.77 -20.12
C LYS A 891 10.77 -21.29 -19.98
N LEU A 892 10.32 -20.65 -18.91
CA LEU A 892 10.64 -19.25 -18.64
C LEU A 892 12.16 -19.06 -18.47
N LEU A 893 12.83 -19.96 -17.75
CA LEU A 893 14.27 -19.90 -17.57
C LEU A 893 15.02 -20.06 -18.90
N GLU A 894 14.55 -20.90 -19.83
CA GLU A 894 15.13 -20.97 -21.19
C GLU A 894 15.10 -19.61 -21.88
N VAL A 895 13.96 -18.91 -21.82
CA VAL A 895 13.79 -17.58 -22.41
C VAL A 895 14.69 -16.54 -21.74
N LEU A 896 14.77 -16.55 -20.40
CA LEU A 896 15.60 -15.57 -19.67
C LEU A 896 17.10 -15.83 -19.89
N HIS A 897 17.53 -17.09 -19.96
CA HIS A 897 18.91 -17.42 -20.31
C HIS A 897 19.24 -17.06 -21.76
N ALA A 898 18.30 -17.20 -22.69
CA ALA A 898 18.48 -16.73 -24.07
C ALA A 898 18.72 -15.22 -24.14
N LEU A 899 18.06 -14.41 -23.30
CA LEU A 899 18.34 -12.97 -23.21
C LEU A 899 19.77 -12.69 -22.74
N VAL A 900 20.28 -13.46 -21.77
CA VAL A 900 21.66 -13.33 -21.27
C VAL A 900 22.67 -13.77 -22.33
N GLU A 901 22.37 -14.83 -23.10
CA GLU A 901 23.22 -15.32 -24.18
C GLU A 901 23.37 -14.34 -25.34
N GLN A 902 22.38 -13.46 -25.54
CA GLN A 902 22.48 -12.33 -26.47
C GLN A 902 23.38 -11.19 -25.95
N GLY A 903 24.00 -11.35 -24.78
CA GLY A 903 24.92 -10.40 -24.15
C GLY A 903 24.29 -9.50 -23.09
N ASN A 904 22.96 -9.52 -22.95
CA ASN A 904 22.25 -8.66 -21.99
C ASN A 904 22.48 -9.10 -20.54
N SER A 905 22.17 -8.21 -19.60
CA SER A 905 22.20 -8.53 -18.16
C SER A 905 20.79 -8.67 -17.64
N VAL A 906 20.50 -9.76 -16.92
CA VAL A 906 19.19 -10.03 -16.34
C VAL A 906 19.33 -10.06 -14.83
N VAL A 907 18.56 -9.22 -14.14
CA VAL A 907 18.45 -9.19 -12.68
C VAL A 907 17.04 -9.58 -12.30
N VAL A 908 16.89 -10.63 -11.50
CA VAL A 908 15.59 -11.10 -11.03
C VAL A 908 15.50 -10.97 -9.53
N ILE A 909 14.34 -10.57 -8.99
CA ILE A 909 14.00 -10.74 -7.59
C ILE A 909 13.26 -12.07 -7.49
N GLU A 910 13.79 -13.02 -6.72
CA GLU A 910 13.18 -14.36 -6.64
C GLU A 910 13.34 -15.04 -5.28
N HIS A 911 12.35 -15.88 -5.03
CA HIS A 911 12.26 -16.79 -3.90
C HIS A 911 12.25 -18.26 -4.36
N ASN A 912 11.88 -18.52 -5.62
CA ASN A 912 11.81 -19.86 -6.17
C ASN A 912 13.22 -20.48 -6.30
N LEU A 913 13.43 -21.60 -5.61
CA LEU A 913 14.72 -22.27 -5.55
C LEU A 913 15.19 -22.79 -6.92
N GLU A 914 14.29 -23.10 -7.85
CA GLU A 914 14.64 -23.51 -9.21
C GLU A 914 15.28 -22.36 -10.01
N VAL A 915 14.88 -21.12 -9.75
CA VAL A 915 15.52 -19.93 -10.35
C VAL A 915 16.83 -19.60 -9.65
N ILE A 916 16.84 -19.65 -8.32
CA ILE A 916 18.01 -19.31 -7.52
C ILE A 916 19.17 -20.26 -7.84
N LYS A 917 18.91 -21.57 -7.96
CA LYS A 917 19.94 -22.57 -8.25
C LYS A 917 20.50 -22.46 -9.68
N THR A 918 19.74 -21.91 -10.62
CA THR A 918 20.16 -21.71 -12.02
C THR A 918 20.90 -20.39 -12.23
N ALA A 919 20.86 -19.47 -11.26
CA ALA A 919 21.50 -18.17 -11.38
C ALA A 919 23.04 -18.21 -11.44
N ASP A 920 23.64 -17.28 -12.16
CA ASP A 920 25.09 -17.14 -12.25
C ASP A 920 25.66 -16.44 -11.01
N TRP A 921 24.90 -15.49 -10.46
CA TRP A 921 25.27 -14.68 -9.29
C TRP A 921 24.04 -14.45 -8.40
N ILE A 922 24.25 -14.43 -7.09
CA ILE A 922 23.22 -14.15 -6.09
C ILE A 922 23.68 -12.98 -5.22
N ILE A 923 22.73 -12.11 -4.86
CA ILE A 923 22.84 -11.19 -3.74
C ILE A 923 21.71 -11.53 -2.77
N ASP A 924 22.07 -12.04 -1.58
CA ASP A 924 21.13 -12.40 -0.53
C ASP A 924 21.02 -11.27 0.51
N LEU A 925 19.81 -10.75 0.70
CA LEU A 925 19.49 -9.65 1.60
C LEU A 925 18.76 -10.15 2.85
N GLY A 926 19.16 -9.66 4.01
CA GLY A 926 18.62 -10.11 5.29
C GLY A 926 19.42 -9.55 6.48
N PRO A 927 19.64 -10.35 7.54
CA PRO A 927 19.22 -11.75 7.72
C PRO A 927 17.71 -11.91 7.94
N GLU A 928 17.04 -10.90 8.49
CA GLU A 928 15.59 -10.89 8.76
C GLU A 928 14.87 -9.83 7.91
N GLY A 929 13.56 -9.67 8.13
CA GLY A 929 12.76 -8.59 7.55
C GLY A 929 12.74 -7.31 8.42
N GLY A 930 12.35 -6.19 7.84
CA GLY A 930 12.17 -4.91 8.55
C GLY A 930 13.48 -4.36 9.10
N ASP A 931 13.45 -3.80 10.31
CA ASP A 931 14.62 -3.16 10.96
C ASP A 931 15.78 -4.14 11.25
N LYS A 932 15.46 -5.44 11.37
CA LYS A 932 16.44 -6.51 11.56
C LYS A 932 17.09 -6.97 10.24
N GLY A 933 16.59 -6.47 9.10
CA GLY A 933 17.11 -6.74 7.76
C GLY A 933 17.95 -5.60 7.20
N GLY A 934 17.94 -5.49 5.87
CA GLY A 934 18.54 -4.36 5.16
C GLY A 934 20.05 -4.44 5.00
N GLU A 935 20.65 -5.63 5.09
CA GLU A 935 22.07 -5.88 4.94
C GLU A 935 22.31 -6.99 3.91
N ILE A 936 23.50 -7.02 3.30
CA ILE A 936 23.91 -8.17 2.47
C ILE A 936 24.38 -9.28 3.39
N VAL A 937 23.69 -10.42 3.36
CA VAL A 937 24.06 -11.62 4.10
C VAL A 937 25.16 -12.36 3.36
N ALA A 938 24.97 -12.55 2.06
CA ALA A 938 25.93 -13.20 1.16
C ALA A 938 25.84 -12.61 -0.25
N ALA A 939 26.95 -12.60 -0.98
CA ALA A 939 26.97 -12.31 -2.41
C ALA A 939 28.00 -13.20 -3.11
N GLY A 940 27.61 -13.88 -4.19
CA GLY A 940 28.46 -14.89 -4.80
C GLY A 940 27.73 -15.78 -5.79
N THR A 941 28.35 -16.87 -6.21
CA THR A 941 27.64 -17.95 -6.90
C THR A 941 26.69 -18.68 -5.93
N PRO A 942 25.67 -19.40 -6.43
CA PRO A 942 24.83 -20.27 -5.61
C PRO A 942 25.59 -21.15 -4.62
N GLU A 943 26.70 -21.75 -5.03
CA GLU A 943 27.53 -22.61 -4.17
C GLU A 943 28.28 -21.84 -3.07
N GLN A 944 28.56 -20.55 -3.29
CA GLN A 944 29.18 -19.69 -2.27
C GLN A 944 28.14 -19.26 -1.24
N VAL A 945 26.94 -18.87 -1.69
CA VAL A 945 25.83 -18.50 -0.80
C VAL A 945 25.36 -19.69 0.03
N ALA A 946 25.29 -20.90 -0.55
CA ALA A 946 24.96 -22.13 0.17
C ALA A 946 25.89 -22.47 1.35
N LYS A 947 27.10 -21.90 1.38
CA LYS A 947 28.08 -22.10 2.45
C LYS A 947 28.00 -21.06 3.55
N GLU A 948 27.24 -19.98 3.38
CA GLU A 948 27.09 -18.92 4.38
C GLU A 948 26.05 -19.33 5.44
N PRO A 949 26.46 -19.59 6.70
CA PRO A 949 25.54 -20.06 7.74
C PRO A 949 24.45 -19.06 8.10
N ARG A 950 24.70 -17.75 7.90
CA ARG A 950 23.70 -16.70 8.16
C ARG A 950 22.62 -16.63 7.08
N SER A 951 22.85 -17.25 5.92
CA SER A 951 21.94 -17.19 4.78
C SER A 951 20.85 -18.25 4.90
N TYR A 952 19.62 -17.80 5.15
CA TYR A 952 18.45 -18.68 5.05
C TYR A 952 18.32 -19.25 3.64
N THR A 953 18.55 -18.44 2.60
CA THR A 953 18.54 -18.94 1.23
C THR A 953 19.60 -20.03 1.02
N GLY A 954 20.82 -19.83 1.54
CA GLY A 954 21.88 -20.81 1.50
C GLY A 954 21.51 -22.15 2.14
N ARG A 955 20.79 -22.12 3.29
CA ARG A 955 20.30 -23.31 3.98
C ARG A 955 19.36 -24.16 3.12
N TYR A 956 18.38 -23.55 2.46
CA TYR A 956 17.42 -24.26 1.59
C TYR A 956 18.01 -24.59 0.21
N LEU A 957 19.02 -23.85 -0.24
CA LEU A 957 19.68 -24.08 -1.52
C LEU A 957 20.70 -25.22 -1.48
N ALA A 958 21.36 -25.46 -0.33
CA ALA A 958 22.40 -26.47 -0.19
C ALA A 958 21.95 -27.89 -0.61
N PRO A 959 20.77 -28.41 -0.17
CA PRO A 959 20.31 -29.74 -0.58
C PRO A 959 20.15 -29.90 -2.10
N LEU A 960 19.63 -28.87 -2.77
CA LEU A 960 19.42 -28.87 -4.24
C LEU A 960 20.72 -28.84 -5.03
N LEU A 961 21.82 -28.39 -4.42
CA LEU A 961 23.16 -28.38 -5.00
C LEU A 961 23.99 -29.62 -4.60
N GLY A 962 23.40 -30.56 -3.84
CA GLY A 962 24.12 -31.73 -3.32
C GLY A 962 25.16 -31.37 -2.25
N LEU A 963 24.97 -30.26 -1.54
CA LEU A 963 25.82 -29.79 -0.45
C LEU A 963 25.15 -30.06 0.90
N GLN A 964 25.95 -30.29 1.95
CA GLN A 964 25.42 -30.30 3.32
C GLN A 964 25.11 -28.86 3.77
N PRO A 965 23.97 -28.61 4.44
CA PRO A 965 23.67 -27.28 4.99
C PRO A 965 24.74 -26.85 6.00
N ALA A 966 25.25 -25.63 5.87
CA ALA A 966 26.19 -25.09 6.83
C ALA A 966 25.46 -24.79 8.16
N GLY A 967 25.62 -25.65 9.17
CA GLY A 967 25.10 -25.41 10.52
C GLY A 967 24.35 -26.58 11.20
N GLU A 968 24.07 -27.68 10.51
CA GLU A 968 23.58 -28.90 11.17
C GLU A 968 24.76 -29.68 11.78
N GLN A 969 25.24 -29.20 12.94
CA GLN A 969 25.68 -30.15 13.95
C GLN A 969 24.41 -30.78 14.52
N VAL A 970 24.18 -32.02 14.14
CA VAL A 970 23.15 -32.91 14.68
C VAL A 970 23.20 -32.84 16.20
N ALA A 971 22.26 -32.12 16.82
CA ALA A 971 21.90 -32.37 18.20
C ALA A 971 21.05 -33.63 18.20
N ALA A 972 21.72 -34.78 18.32
CA ALA A 972 21.07 -36.02 18.69
C ALA A 972 20.79 -35.94 20.20
N GLU A 973 19.54 -35.67 20.57
CA GLU A 973 18.83 -36.24 21.74
C GLU A 973 17.34 -35.91 21.69
#